data_AF-A0A4V5ZXX4-F1
#
_entry.id   AF-A0A4V5ZXX4-F1
#
_cell.length_a   1.000
_cell.length_b   1.000
_cell.length_c   1.000
_cell.angle_alpha   90.00
_cell.angle_beta   90.00
_cell.angle_gamma   90.00
#
_symmetry.space_group_name_H-M   'P 1'
#
loop_
_entity.id
_entity.type
_entity.pdbx_description
1 polymer ?
#
loop_
_entity_poly.entity_id
_entity_poly.type
_entity_poly.pdbx_seq_one_letter_code
_entity_poly.pdbx_strand_id
1 'polypeptide(L)'
;MCEYKNGVLILSVCHNVEDRTHYALGYMEYVPEEEARFQWFTEVRFNSDTLRKYSITSNDICKLRMIVCGGQDGSEEASLSNHGGALLVLSSSAVSVALDLFDRSDKQPIEVRPSHILRMGETTYGAACLNNLCHVFLKDSGFALLRLVPMKFDVSFDSSRMLKWITNLHAKELKESKNPRHLLINSFVRFCKKNFDESERFLRRMEAYPTGEVVDIIMNFAIFVLDGVVTRDGFWDESETEKDIPMNKSLKMIRFLDGKLQFFNMLICYLKYVGLYDKMATIKRSYDWSSKSVAAPAPVMRTAVSYVIELEEKLIILNVLYEWVSEANVPFFDTVVRTLLHKNDLLDKHPGLHNYDVFFSNVSTFGMFLEMLVLCEAAELRKSDDVTHHFRVIFENGGIVQKILDAVTTYRCSPDAIRVEIENRWTSMPVIIRSFNIHLAHIAQLLETDSRNLGEQFSILVGHAFAVSQFVLGQQSREQRNESIVIERFLKLGEREKAIELAEEFEDFTTLIRETLKDQETRQDKFEYYKQRFAASNFAVILMKYYLKHRMIPELLSEPGEEAEEFVLNNDSLAWTRQTQNGSFDAAAATLQKLTNKHNGRKRHIALVLGKLNALCAEHPNHDLIQKFSDDIKASRLNQAAEDDRQKKRVSL
;
A
#
# COMPACT_ATOMS: atom_id res chain seq x y z
N MET A 1 10.52 -15.15 41.84
CA MET A 1 10.27 -16.57 41.53
C MET A 1 8.85 -16.68 41.03
N CYS A 2 8.65 -17.32 39.88
CA CYS A 2 7.33 -17.50 39.25
C CYS A 2 7.17 -18.93 38.80
N GLU A 3 6.02 -19.55 39.05
CA GLU A 3 5.69 -20.84 38.44
C GLU A 3 5.52 -20.67 36.93
N TYR A 4 6.13 -21.55 36.16
CA TYR A 4 6.09 -21.57 34.70
C TYR A 4 6.27 -23.01 34.20
N LYS A 5 5.34 -23.51 33.38
CA LYS A 5 5.39 -24.81 32.68
C LYS A 5 6.06 -25.94 33.50
N ASN A 6 5.44 -26.38 34.61
CA ASN A 6 5.95 -27.45 35.49
C ASN A 6 7.32 -27.16 36.16
N GLY A 7 7.67 -25.89 36.36
CA GLY A 7 8.88 -25.46 37.06
C GLY A 7 8.80 -24.04 37.62
N VAL A 8 9.91 -23.54 38.18
CA VAL A 8 10.03 -22.20 38.75
C VAL A 8 11.08 -21.39 37.98
N LEU A 9 10.65 -20.27 37.40
CA LEU A 9 11.55 -19.23 36.89
C LEU A 9 12.05 -18.35 38.04
N ILE A 10 13.36 -18.22 38.15
CA ILE A 10 14.07 -17.42 39.15
C ILE A 10 14.78 -16.26 38.44
N LEU A 11 14.41 -15.04 38.78
CA LEU A 11 15.17 -13.84 38.42
C LEU A 11 16.03 -13.46 39.62
N SER A 12 17.34 -13.35 39.42
CA SER A 12 18.28 -12.93 40.47
C SER A 12 19.11 -11.73 40.01
N VAL A 13 19.43 -10.84 40.94
CA VAL A 13 20.36 -9.73 40.71
C VAL A 13 21.77 -10.28 40.80
N CYS A 14 22.55 -10.14 39.73
CA CYS A 14 23.89 -10.72 39.69
C CYS A 14 24.99 -9.69 39.97
N HIS A 15 24.94 -8.50 39.37
CA HIS A 15 25.97 -7.49 39.61
C HIS A 15 25.55 -6.10 39.11
N ASN A 16 26.10 -5.05 39.74
CA ASN A 16 25.95 -3.66 39.30
C ASN A 16 27.36 -3.12 38.99
N VAL A 17 27.72 -3.09 37.70
CA VAL A 17 29.04 -2.64 37.22
C VAL A 17 28.82 -1.57 36.17
N GLU A 18 29.56 -0.48 36.25
CA GLU A 18 29.59 0.56 35.20
C GLU A 18 28.20 1.05 34.78
N ASP A 19 27.37 1.45 35.75
CA ASP A 19 26.02 2.02 35.53
C ASP A 19 25.00 1.05 34.88
N ARG A 20 25.33 -0.24 34.81
CA ARG A 20 24.45 -1.29 34.27
C ARG A 20 24.16 -2.33 35.35
N THR A 21 22.87 -2.57 35.60
CA THR A 21 22.43 -3.66 36.47
C THR A 21 22.13 -4.90 35.63
N HIS A 22 22.80 -5.99 35.97
CA HIS A 22 22.68 -7.28 35.31
C HIS A 22 21.79 -8.23 36.13
N TYR A 23 20.80 -8.83 35.49
CA TYR A 23 19.97 -9.86 36.09
C TYR A 23 20.22 -11.19 35.39
N ALA A 24 20.30 -12.27 36.15
CA ALA A 24 20.27 -13.60 35.58
C ALA A 24 18.88 -14.21 35.72
N LEU A 25 18.45 -14.85 34.64
CA LEU A 25 17.23 -15.65 34.59
C LEU A 25 17.62 -17.13 34.61
N GLY A 26 17.12 -17.85 35.61
CA GLY A 26 17.27 -19.29 35.76
C GLY A 26 15.92 -19.99 35.79
N TYR A 27 15.89 -21.26 35.40
CA TYR A 27 14.70 -22.11 35.46
C TYR A 27 15.01 -23.39 36.24
N MET A 28 14.10 -23.75 37.13
CA MET A 28 14.15 -24.97 37.93
C MET A 28 12.97 -25.85 37.52
N GLU A 29 13.24 -27.01 36.92
CA GLU A 29 12.19 -27.96 36.58
C GLU A 29 11.72 -28.71 37.82
N TYR A 30 10.41 -28.84 38.00
CA TYR A 30 9.84 -29.62 39.11
C TYR A 30 9.76 -31.10 38.69
N VAL A 31 10.79 -31.87 39.05
CA VAL A 31 10.81 -33.33 38.84
C VAL A 31 10.47 -34.02 40.17
N PRO A 32 9.42 -34.84 40.27
CA PRO A 32 8.95 -35.39 41.55
C PRO A 32 9.92 -36.37 42.23
N GLU A 33 10.94 -36.89 41.53
CA GLU A 33 11.77 -38.01 42.02
C GLU A 33 13.30 -37.89 41.75
N GLU A 34 13.80 -36.75 41.24
CA GLU A 34 15.25 -36.48 41.09
C GLU A 34 15.65 -35.11 41.67
N GLU A 35 16.94 -34.92 41.99
CA GLU A 35 17.50 -33.62 42.36
C GLU A 35 17.17 -32.56 41.29
N ALA A 36 16.37 -31.55 41.64
CA ALA A 36 15.96 -30.49 40.74
C ALA A 36 17.20 -29.82 40.11
N ARG A 37 17.40 -30.03 38.80
CA ARG A 37 18.53 -29.43 38.07
C ARG A 37 18.21 -27.96 37.80
N PHE A 38 18.96 -27.08 38.45
CA PHE A 38 18.87 -25.65 38.23
C PHE A 38 19.84 -25.22 37.13
N GLN A 39 19.33 -24.49 36.13
CA GLN A 39 20.13 -24.02 35.01
C GLN A 39 19.95 -22.51 34.81
N TRP A 40 21.06 -21.81 34.59
CA TRP A 40 21.08 -20.39 34.22
C TRP A 40 21.11 -20.28 32.70
N PHE A 41 20.22 -19.46 32.14
CA PHE A 41 20.04 -19.40 30.68
C PHE A 41 20.49 -18.06 30.09
N THR A 42 20.16 -16.94 30.76
CA THR A 42 20.21 -15.63 30.09
C THR A 42 20.49 -14.46 31.05
N GLU A 43 21.22 -13.46 30.55
CA GLU A 43 21.46 -12.16 31.17
C GLU A 43 20.43 -11.14 30.66
N VAL A 44 19.69 -10.47 31.54
CA VAL A 44 18.77 -9.37 31.19
C VAL A 44 19.45 -8.03 31.47
N ARG A 45 19.53 -7.16 30.45
CA ARG A 45 20.21 -5.87 30.50
C ARG A 45 19.21 -4.72 30.43
N PHE A 46 19.32 -3.79 31.38
CA PHE A 46 18.63 -2.50 31.34
C PHE A 46 19.61 -1.40 30.95
N ASN A 47 19.23 -0.56 29.98
CA ASN A 47 20.02 0.61 29.60
C ASN A 47 19.95 1.70 30.70
N SER A 48 21.12 2.20 31.13
CA SER A 48 21.28 3.26 32.13
C SER A 48 20.47 4.52 31.82
N ASP A 49 20.37 4.90 30.54
CA ASP A 49 19.60 6.07 30.11
C ASP A 49 18.09 5.85 30.29
N THR A 50 17.62 4.60 30.17
CA THR A 50 16.22 4.24 30.41
C THR A 50 15.93 4.29 31.91
N LEU A 51 16.79 3.71 32.75
CA LEU A 51 16.62 3.77 34.21
C LEU A 51 16.59 5.21 34.73
N ARG A 52 17.48 6.08 34.21
CA ARG A 52 17.52 7.51 34.54
C ARG A 52 16.28 8.26 34.04
N LYS A 53 15.87 8.05 32.79
CA LYS A 53 14.65 8.68 32.21
C LYS A 53 13.39 8.31 32.98
N TYR A 54 13.29 7.09 33.49
CA TYR A 54 12.13 6.61 34.24
C TYR A 54 12.24 6.77 35.76
N SER A 55 13.32 7.40 36.27
CA SER A 55 13.57 7.62 37.70
C SER A 55 13.59 6.32 38.52
N ILE A 56 13.96 5.20 37.89
CA ILE A 56 14.03 3.89 38.54
C ILE A 56 15.30 3.87 39.40
N THR A 57 15.15 3.82 40.72
CA THR A 57 16.27 3.83 41.66
C THR A 57 16.86 2.43 41.84
N SER A 58 18.09 2.36 42.37
CA SER A 58 18.74 1.10 42.77
C SER A 58 17.91 0.32 43.81
N ASN A 59 17.10 1.01 44.62
CA ASN A 59 16.19 0.39 45.58
C ASN A 59 14.95 -0.24 44.90
N ASP A 60 14.48 0.36 43.81
CA ASP A 60 13.35 -0.14 43.00
C ASP A 60 13.75 -1.42 42.26
N ILE A 61 15.00 -1.44 41.78
CA ILE A 61 15.69 -2.56 41.16
C ILE A 61 15.82 -3.75 42.12
N CYS A 62 16.13 -3.52 43.39
CA CYS A 62 16.24 -4.60 44.38
C CYS A 62 14.89 -5.25 44.74
N LYS A 63 13.77 -4.62 44.38
CA LYS A 63 12.40 -5.10 44.64
C LYS A 63 11.70 -5.64 43.40
N LEU A 64 12.44 -5.89 42.33
CA LEU A 64 11.91 -6.44 41.09
C LEU A 64 11.18 -7.75 41.30
N ARG A 65 9.94 -7.80 40.82
CA ARG A 65 9.17 -9.03 40.71
C ARG A 65 8.87 -9.28 39.25
N MET A 66 9.32 -10.43 38.75
CA MET A 66 8.80 -10.96 37.50
C MET A 66 7.42 -11.57 37.76
N ILE A 67 6.53 -11.46 36.79
CA ILE A 67 5.23 -12.10 36.75
C ILE A 67 5.07 -12.60 35.32
N VAL A 68 4.85 -13.90 35.14
CA VAL A 68 4.60 -14.46 33.81
C VAL A 68 3.10 -14.54 33.60
N CYS A 69 2.63 -13.94 32.51
CA CYS A 69 1.24 -14.02 32.08
C CYS A 69 1.18 -14.98 30.88
N GLY A 70 0.97 -16.28 31.14
CA GLY A 70 0.90 -17.32 30.11
C GLY A 70 0.29 -18.63 30.65
N GLY A 71 -0.56 -19.26 29.83
CA GLY A 71 -1.55 -20.28 30.25
C GLY A 71 -1.01 -21.49 31.01
N GLN A 72 -1.76 -21.89 32.04
CA GLN A 72 -1.53 -23.05 32.91
C GLN A 72 -2.06 -24.39 32.36
N ASP A 73 -2.60 -24.45 31.15
CA ASP A 73 -3.25 -25.69 30.69
C ASP A 73 -2.21 -26.67 30.13
N GLY A 74 -1.99 -27.77 30.87
CA GLY A 74 -1.13 -28.90 30.53
C GLY A 74 -1.60 -29.76 29.36
N SER A 75 -2.08 -29.16 28.27
CA SER A 75 -2.31 -29.86 27.00
C SER A 75 -1.07 -29.75 26.12
N GLU A 76 -0.45 -30.88 25.83
CA GLU A 76 0.81 -31.03 25.06
C GLU A 76 0.76 -30.57 23.59
N GLU A 77 -0.35 -29.99 23.12
CA GLU A 77 -0.49 -29.49 21.75
C GLU A 77 -0.87 -28.01 21.73
N ALA A 78 0.04 -27.15 22.22
CA ALA A 78 -0.04 -25.71 22.03
C ALA A 78 0.82 -25.28 20.84
N SER A 79 0.40 -25.64 19.63
CA SER A 79 0.93 -25.03 18.40
C SER A 79 0.18 -23.72 18.11
N LEU A 80 0.94 -22.65 17.85
CA LEU A 80 0.58 -21.45 17.06
C LEU A 80 -0.03 -20.19 17.71
N SER A 81 0.19 -19.89 19.00
CA SER A 81 0.15 -18.47 19.43
C SER A 81 1.30 -18.10 20.36
N ASN A 82 2.21 -17.32 19.81
CA ASN A 82 3.55 -17.10 20.30
C ASN A 82 3.61 -15.95 21.32
N HIS A 83 2.71 -15.84 22.31
CA HIS A 83 2.62 -14.62 23.16
C HIS A 83 2.61 -14.94 24.67
N GLY A 84 3.70 -15.51 25.18
CA GLY A 84 4.02 -15.45 26.61
C GLY A 84 4.72 -14.12 26.94
N GLY A 85 3.96 -13.13 27.38
CA GLY A 85 4.54 -11.88 27.89
C GLY A 85 4.86 -12.00 29.37
N ALA A 86 6.04 -11.54 29.80
CA ALA A 86 6.39 -11.39 31.21
C ALA A 86 6.29 -9.91 31.61
N LEU A 87 5.69 -9.64 32.76
CA LEU A 87 5.66 -8.33 33.38
C LEU A 87 6.72 -8.28 34.49
N LEU A 88 7.61 -7.31 34.42
CA LEU A 88 8.49 -6.94 35.52
C LEU A 88 7.84 -5.79 36.29
N VAL A 89 7.38 -6.07 37.51
CA VAL A 89 6.81 -5.06 38.41
C VAL A 89 7.92 -4.53 39.31
N LEU A 90 8.17 -3.23 39.20
CA LEU A 90 9.02 -2.43 40.07
C LEU A 90 8.18 -1.80 41.19
N SER A 91 8.85 -1.22 42.18
CA SER A 91 8.22 -0.46 43.27
C SER A 91 7.37 0.72 42.79
N SER A 92 7.64 1.30 41.62
CA SER A 92 6.98 2.53 41.12
C SER A 92 6.61 2.45 39.63
N SER A 93 6.84 1.31 38.99
CA SER A 93 6.63 1.15 37.54
C SER A 93 6.40 -0.32 37.19
N ALA A 94 5.82 -0.60 36.03
CA ALA A 94 5.70 -1.94 35.48
C ALA A 94 6.26 -1.96 34.06
N VAL A 95 7.05 -2.97 33.72
CA VAL A 95 7.73 -3.11 32.43
C VAL A 95 7.28 -4.40 31.77
N SER A 96 6.79 -4.32 30.52
CA SER A 96 6.53 -5.51 29.72
C SER A 96 7.84 -6.01 29.09
N VAL A 97 8.10 -7.31 29.21
CA VAL A 97 9.24 -8.00 28.61
C VAL A 97 8.72 -9.20 27.83
N ALA A 98 9.03 -9.25 26.53
CA ALA A 98 8.83 -10.45 25.73
C ALA A 98 9.97 -11.43 26.04
N LEU A 99 9.63 -12.61 26.58
CA LEU A 99 10.59 -13.68 26.85
C LEU A 99 10.33 -14.84 25.88
N ASP A 100 11.10 -14.90 24.79
CA ASP A 100 11.12 -16.09 23.92
C ASP A 100 11.98 -17.17 24.58
N LEU A 101 11.35 -17.98 25.45
CA LEU A 101 12.04 -19.01 26.24
C LEU A 101 12.30 -20.32 25.46
N PHE A 102 11.94 -20.42 24.18
CA PHE A 102 11.84 -21.71 23.48
C PHE A 102 13.07 -22.14 22.67
N ASP A 103 14.02 -21.26 22.34
CA ASP A 103 15.24 -21.67 21.61
C ASP A 103 16.43 -21.87 22.56
N ARG A 104 16.61 -23.12 23.00
CA ARG A 104 17.64 -23.59 23.96
C ARG A 104 19.09 -23.58 23.44
N SER A 105 19.47 -22.75 22.45
CA SER A 105 20.83 -22.76 21.90
C SER A 105 21.64 -21.47 22.08
N ASP A 106 20.99 -20.32 22.22
CA ASP A 106 21.69 -19.03 22.20
C ASP A 106 21.63 -18.32 23.55
N LYS A 107 22.77 -18.29 24.25
CA LYS A 107 23.00 -17.49 25.47
C LYS A 107 23.10 -15.99 25.15
N GLN A 108 22.23 -15.46 24.29
CA GLN A 108 22.25 -14.05 23.95
C GLN A 108 21.60 -13.22 25.07
N PRO A 109 22.18 -12.08 25.46
CA PRO A 109 21.61 -11.20 26.47
C PRO A 109 20.30 -10.56 25.97
N ILE A 110 19.25 -10.56 26.79
CA ILE A 110 17.98 -9.89 26.49
C ILE A 110 18.12 -8.41 26.84
N GLU A 111 18.11 -7.54 25.84
CA GLU A 111 18.12 -6.09 26.04
C GLU A 111 16.68 -5.57 26.17
N VAL A 112 16.35 -4.99 27.33
CA VAL A 112 15.02 -4.41 27.56
C VAL A 112 14.95 -3.04 26.88
N ARG A 113 14.32 -3.00 25.70
CA ARG A 113 14.11 -1.75 24.95
C ARG A 113 12.93 -0.95 25.53
N PRO A 114 12.98 0.41 25.49
CA PRO A 114 12.13 1.31 26.27
C PRO A 114 10.66 1.44 25.83
N SER A 115 10.10 0.56 24.99
CA SER A 115 8.77 0.79 24.39
C SER A 115 7.59 0.57 25.35
N HIS A 116 7.75 -0.11 26.49
CA HIS A 116 6.61 -0.55 27.32
C HIS A 116 6.85 -0.41 28.84
N ILE A 117 7.15 0.81 29.31
CA ILE A 117 7.24 1.13 30.75
C ILE A 117 6.00 1.93 31.16
N LEU A 118 5.18 1.34 32.03
CA LEU A 118 4.07 2.02 32.70
C LEU A 118 4.56 2.57 34.04
N ARG A 119 4.50 3.89 34.24
CA ARG A 119 4.72 4.48 35.56
C ARG A 119 3.45 4.31 36.39
N MET A 120 3.57 3.64 37.53
CA MET A 120 2.51 3.59 38.52
C MET A 120 2.69 4.86 39.34
N GLY A 121 1.69 5.75 39.38
CA GLY A 121 1.79 7.03 40.12
C GLY A 121 2.01 6.87 41.63
N GLU A 122 2.05 5.63 42.13
CA GLU A 122 2.15 5.25 43.53
C GLU A 122 3.11 4.07 43.72
N THR A 123 3.60 3.92 44.95
CA THR A 123 4.46 2.78 45.30
C THR A 123 3.67 1.48 45.39
N THR A 124 4.17 0.41 44.77
CA THR A 124 3.64 -0.96 44.83
C THR A 124 4.16 -1.68 46.08
N TYR A 125 3.26 -2.28 46.85
CA TYR A 125 3.61 -3.10 48.02
C TYR A 125 3.74 -4.59 47.67
N GLY A 126 3.02 -5.02 46.64
CA GLY A 126 3.05 -6.41 46.19
C GLY A 126 2.37 -6.56 44.85
N ALA A 127 2.73 -7.63 44.15
CA ALA A 127 2.08 -8.04 42.92
C ALA A 127 1.96 -9.57 42.89
N ALA A 128 0.86 -10.07 42.33
CA ALA A 128 0.53 -11.49 42.20
C ALA A 128 -0.15 -11.76 40.86
N CYS A 129 0.00 -12.96 40.34
CA CYS A 129 -0.74 -13.42 39.15
C CYS A 129 -1.95 -14.23 39.60
N LEU A 130 -3.14 -13.88 39.12
CA LEU A 130 -4.35 -14.68 39.30
C LEU A 130 -5.09 -14.71 37.96
N ASN A 131 -5.47 -15.90 37.47
CA ASN A 131 -6.19 -16.06 36.20
C ASN A 131 -5.54 -15.34 35.00
N ASN A 132 -4.20 -15.45 34.87
CA ASN A 132 -3.39 -14.77 33.85
C ASN A 132 -3.42 -13.23 33.91
N LEU A 133 -3.92 -12.64 35.00
CA LEU A 133 -3.93 -11.19 35.24
C LEU A 133 -2.96 -10.82 36.36
N CYS A 134 -2.24 -9.72 36.17
CA CYS A 134 -1.31 -9.21 37.15
C CYS A 134 -2.06 -8.26 38.11
N HIS A 135 -2.24 -8.68 39.35
CA HIS A 135 -2.82 -7.85 40.40
C HIS A 135 -1.68 -7.15 41.15
N VAL A 136 -1.73 -5.82 41.20
CA VAL A 136 -0.76 -4.99 41.92
C VAL A 136 -1.47 -4.26 43.06
N PHE A 137 -0.88 -4.29 44.25
CA PHE A 137 -1.36 -3.53 45.39
C PHE A 137 -0.56 -2.21 45.49
N LEU A 138 -1.23 -1.11 45.19
CA LEU A 138 -0.74 0.25 45.27
C LEU A 138 -1.01 0.85 46.64
N LYS A 139 -0.19 1.85 47.01
CA LYS A 139 -0.17 2.40 48.36
C LYS A 139 -1.41 3.18 48.74
N ASP A 140 -1.93 4.02 47.83
CA ASP A 140 -3.05 4.92 48.11
C ASP A 140 -4.32 4.48 47.36
N SER A 141 -4.18 3.97 46.14
CA SER A 141 -5.26 3.48 45.26
C SER A 141 -5.70 2.03 45.54
N GLY A 142 -4.96 1.28 46.37
CA GLY A 142 -5.30 -0.11 46.70
C GLY A 142 -5.07 -1.11 45.56
N PHE A 143 -6.05 -1.94 45.23
CA PHE A 143 -5.89 -2.99 44.21
C PHE A 143 -6.00 -2.45 42.78
N ALA A 144 -4.96 -2.65 41.98
CA ALA A 144 -4.91 -2.37 40.55
C ALA A 144 -4.73 -3.65 39.72
N LEU A 145 -5.38 -3.70 38.55
CA LEU A 145 -5.25 -4.80 37.59
C LEU A 145 -4.37 -4.35 36.42
N LEU A 146 -3.27 -5.04 36.20
CA LEU A 146 -2.41 -4.89 35.04
C LEU A 146 -2.64 -6.07 34.09
N ARG A 147 -2.92 -5.73 32.83
CA ARG A 147 -3.09 -6.72 31.75
C ARG A 147 -2.29 -6.27 30.53
N LEU A 148 -1.59 -7.22 29.93
CA LEU A 148 -0.99 -7.02 28.62
C LEU A 148 -2.10 -7.05 27.56
N VAL A 149 -2.17 -5.99 26.77
CA VAL A 149 -3.08 -5.88 25.63
C VAL A 149 -2.27 -5.85 24.33
N PRO A 150 -2.85 -6.29 23.20
CA PRO A 150 -2.18 -6.22 21.91
C PRO A 150 -1.78 -4.77 21.58
N MET A 151 -0.72 -4.60 20.79
CA MET A 151 -0.33 -3.28 20.33
C MET A 151 -1.46 -2.61 19.53
N LYS A 152 -1.68 -1.32 19.77
CA LYS A 152 -2.78 -0.51 19.20
C LYS A 152 -4.20 -0.88 19.68
N PHE A 153 -4.33 -1.69 20.73
CA PHE A 153 -5.61 -1.95 21.38
C PHE A 153 -6.12 -0.69 22.09
N ASP A 154 -7.30 -0.21 21.71
CA ASP A 154 -7.96 0.92 22.36
C ASP A 154 -8.74 0.44 23.60
N VAL A 155 -8.17 0.72 24.78
CA VAL A 155 -8.74 0.35 26.09
C VAL A 155 -10.08 1.05 26.36
N SER A 156 -10.32 2.21 25.73
CA SER A 156 -11.54 3.02 25.90
C SER A 156 -12.70 2.50 25.05
N PHE A 157 -12.43 1.68 24.03
CA PHE A 157 -13.44 1.18 23.10
C PHE A 157 -14.53 0.33 23.77
N ASP A 158 -14.18 -0.38 24.85
CA ASP A 158 -15.11 -1.16 25.68
C ASP A 158 -16.31 -0.33 26.20
N SER A 159 -16.04 0.93 26.56
CA SER A 159 -17.06 1.86 27.04
C SER A 159 -17.65 2.75 25.93
N SER A 160 -17.21 2.57 24.69
CA SER A 160 -17.62 3.42 23.57
C SER A 160 -19.10 3.23 23.21
N ARG A 161 -19.73 4.32 22.75
CA ARG A 161 -21.08 4.26 22.13
C ARG A 161 -21.09 3.36 20.91
N MET A 162 -19.95 3.28 20.21
CA MET A 162 -19.80 2.44 19.03
C MET A 162 -19.97 0.96 19.37
N LEU A 163 -19.29 0.45 20.40
CA LEU A 163 -19.43 -0.94 20.81
C LEU A 163 -20.86 -1.24 21.28
N LYS A 164 -21.49 -0.34 22.06
CA LYS A 164 -22.90 -0.48 22.46
C LYS A 164 -23.82 -0.61 21.24
N TRP A 165 -23.62 0.26 20.24
CA TRP A 165 -24.40 0.22 18.99
C TRP A 165 -24.17 -1.07 18.20
N ILE A 166 -22.92 -1.54 18.04
CA ILE A 166 -22.61 -2.81 17.37
C ILE A 166 -23.32 -3.98 18.09
N THR A 167 -23.29 -3.97 19.42
CA THR A 167 -23.94 -5.00 20.24
C THR A 167 -25.46 -5.00 20.05
N ASN A 168 -26.08 -3.83 19.94
CA ASN A 168 -27.51 -3.68 19.68
C ASN A 168 -27.88 -4.08 18.25
N LEU A 169 -27.08 -3.66 17.27
CA LEU A 169 -27.27 -3.94 15.84
C LEU A 169 -27.18 -5.45 15.56
N HIS A 170 -26.32 -6.16 16.27
CA HIS A 170 -26.20 -7.62 16.19
C HIS A 170 -26.91 -8.37 17.32
N ALA A 171 -27.86 -7.75 18.04
CA ALA A 171 -28.50 -8.37 19.20
C ALA A 171 -29.24 -9.69 18.90
N LYS A 172 -29.75 -9.85 17.68
CA LYS A 172 -30.35 -11.11 17.21
C LYS A 172 -29.29 -12.18 16.98
N GLU A 173 -28.26 -11.84 16.21
CA GLU A 173 -27.16 -12.75 15.89
C GLU A 173 -26.41 -13.15 17.16
N LEU A 174 -26.24 -12.27 18.15
CA LEU A 174 -25.63 -12.57 19.46
C LEU A 174 -26.41 -13.59 20.29
N LYS A 175 -27.71 -13.80 20.03
CA LYS A 175 -28.56 -14.79 20.73
C LYS A 175 -28.59 -16.16 20.05
N GLU A 176 -28.28 -16.24 18.76
CA GLU A 176 -28.40 -17.46 17.94
C GLU A 176 -27.08 -18.27 17.90
N SER A 177 -27.04 -19.46 18.51
CA SER A 177 -25.79 -20.14 18.86
C SER A 177 -25.04 -20.92 17.76
N LYS A 178 -25.51 -20.94 16.50
CA LYS A 178 -25.01 -21.90 15.49
C LYS A 178 -24.50 -21.32 14.16
N ASN A 179 -24.59 -20.01 13.93
CA ASN A 179 -24.11 -19.40 12.68
C ASN A 179 -22.63 -19.00 12.80
N PRO A 180 -21.75 -19.24 11.80
CA PRO A 180 -20.38 -18.75 11.85
C PRO A 180 -20.28 -17.22 11.98
N ARG A 181 -21.28 -16.44 11.51
CA ARG A 181 -21.39 -15.00 11.84
C ARG A 181 -21.49 -14.73 13.34
N HIS A 182 -22.30 -15.49 14.06
CA HIS A 182 -22.46 -15.36 15.51
C HIS A 182 -21.15 -15.61 16.25
N LEU A 183 -20.39 -16.63 15.82
CA LEU A 183 -19.10 -16.98 16.42
C LEU A 183 -18.09 -15.83 16.26
N LEU A 184 -17.99 -15.24 15.05
CA LEU A 184 -17.13 -14.10 14.79
C LEU A 184 -17.52 -12.89 15.66
N ILE A 185 -18.79 -12.50 15.65
CA ILE A 185 -19.27 -11.29 16.35
C ILE A 185 -19.09 -11.45 17.86
N ASN A 186 -19.43 -12.61 18.43
CA ASN A 186 -19.20 -12.85 19.86
C ASN A 186 -17.72 -12.82 20.19
N SER A 187 -16.88 -13.47 19.39
CA SER A 187 -15.43 -13.43 19.61
C SER A 187 -14.91 -11.99 19.61
N PHE A 188 -15.30 -11.19 18.62
CA PHE A 188 -14.91 -9.78 18.52
C PHE A 188 -15.41 -8.93 19.70
N VAL A 189 -16.69 -9.05 20.09
CA VAL A 189 -17.25 -8.29 21.22
C VAL A 189 -16.56 -8.67 22.53
N ARG A 190 -16.25 -9.96 22.75
CA ARG A 190 -15.50 -10.43 23.93
C ARG A 190 -14.07 -9.90 23.93
N PHE A 191 -13.41 -9.86 22.77
CA PHE A 191 -12.10 -9.24 22.61
C PHE A 191 -12.12 -7.75 22.99
N CYS A 192 -13.10 -6.99 22.49
CA CYS A 192 -13.27 -5.57 22.84
C CYS A 192 -13.54 -5.35 24.34
N LYS A 193 -14.24 -6.28 24.99
CA LYS A 193 -14.47 -6.30 26.46
C LYS A 193 -13.29 -6.83 27.28
N LYS A 194 -12.12 -7.03 26.65
CA LYS A 194 -10.89 -7.55 27.26
C LYS A 194 -11.02 -9.00 27.74
N ASN A 195 -11.99 -9.78 27.27
CA ASN A 195 -12.11 -11.21 27.56
C ASN A 195 -11.45 -12.05 26.46
N PHE A 196 -10.10 -12.07 26.43
CA PHE A 196 -9.34 -12.76 25.38
C PHE A 196 -9.54 -14.29 25.39
N ASP A 197 -9.58 -14.93 26.57
CA ASP A 197 -9.75 -16.40 26.66
C ASP A 197 -11.11 -16.86 26.11
N GLU A 198 -12.18 -16.09 26.39
CA GLU A 198 -13.50 -16.38 25.83
C GLU A 198 -13.52 -16.16 24.31
N SER A 199 -12.89 -15.09 23.84
CA SER A 199 -12.77 -14.81 22.40
C SER A 199 -12.11 -15.97 21.65
N GLU A 200 -10.98 -16.49 22.14
CA GLU A 200 -10.29 -17.63 21.52
C GLU A 200 -11.15 -18.90 21.51
N ARG A 201 -11.93 -19.17 22.57
CA ARG A 201 -12.84 -20.32 22.61
C ARG A 201 -13.92 -20.25 21.53
N PHE A 202 -14.47 -19.08 21.26
CA PHE A 202 -15.44 -18.89 20.18
C PHE A 202 -14.80 -19.06 18.81
N LEU A 203 -13.55 -18.62 18.65
CA LEU A 203 -12.80 -18.76 17.42
C LEU A 203 -12.40 -20.20 17.11
N ARG A 204 -11.96 -21.01 18.09
CA ARG A 204 -11.62 -22.42 17.85
C ARG A 204 -12.77 -23.20 17.21
N ARG A 205 -14.01 -22.79 17.46
CA ARG A 205 -15.21 -23.34 16.80
C ARG A 205 -15.35 -22.91 15.35
N MET A 206 -14.78 -21.78 14.94
CA MET A 206 -14.72 -21.31 13.56
C MET A 206 -13.62 -21.99 12.73
N GLU A 207 -12.60 -22.58 13.34
CA GLU A 207 -11.53 -23.29 12.61
C GLU A 207 -12.04 -24.49 11.81
N ALA A 208 -13.24 -25.00 12.15
CA ALA A 208 -13.92 -26.04 11.39
C ALA A 208 -14.42 -25.58 10.00
N TYR A 209 -14.47 -24.28 9.73
CA TYR A 209 -14.96 -23.73 8.46
C TYR A 209 -13.83 -23.43 7.48
N PRO A 210 -14.07 -23.56 6.16
CA PRO A 210 -13.08 -23.20 5.15
C PRO A 210 -12.61 -21.75 5.28
N THR A 211 -11.31 -21.51 5.15
CA THR A 211 -10.72 -20.17 5.30
C THR A 211 -11.39 -19.12 4.40
N GLY A 212 -11.78 -19.48 3.18
CA GLY A 212 -12.52 -18.58 2.30
C GLY A 212 -13.86 -18.14 2.90
N GLU A 213 -14.66 -19.05 3.44
CA GLU A 213 -15.96 -18.73 4.03
C GLU A 213 -15.79 -17.79 5.24
N VAL A 214 -14.79 -18.07 6.08
CA VAL A 214 -14.44 -17.20 7.22
C VAL A 214 -14.09 -15.79 6.74
N VAL A 215 -13.30 -15.64 5.68
CA VAL A 215 -12.97 -14.33 5.11
C VAL A 215 -14.22 -13.61 4.59
N ASP A 216 -15.14 -14.30 3.92
CA ASP A 216 -16.40 -13.67 3.47
C ASP A 216 -17.25 -13.19 4.63
N ILE A 217 -17.29 -13.96 5.72
CA ILE A 217 -18.03 -13.59 6.92
C ILE A 217 -17.42 -12.35 7.57
N ILE A 218 -16.09 -12.26 7.65
CA ILE A 218 -15.38 -11.08 8.17
C ILE A 218 -15.68 -9.85 7.31
N MET A 219 -15.58 -9.98 5.98
CA MET A 219 -15.85 -8.87 5.07
C MET A 219 -17.30 -8.40 5.16
N ASN A 220 -18.26 -9.34 5.21
CA ASN A 220 -19.66 -9.01 5.39
C ASN A 220 -19.93 -8.32 6.73
N PHE A 221 -19.29 -8.76 7.82
CA PHE A 221 -19.39 -8.11 9.13
C PHE A 221 -18.85 -6.68 9.08
N ALA A 222 -17.65 -6.49 8.52
CA ALA A 222 -17.03 -5.17 8.38
C ALA A 222 -17.91 -4.21 7.55
N ILE A 223 -18.40 -4.66 6.39
CA ILE A 223 -19.28 -3.86 5.50
C ILE A 223 -20.60 -3.54 6.20
N PHE A 224 -21.19 -4.50 6.93
CA PHE A 224 -22.48 -4.28 7.59
C PHE A 224 -22.40 -3.27 8.73
N VAL A 225 -21.35 -3.33 9.55
CA VAL A 225 -21.09 -2.31 10.60
C VAL A 225 -20.81 -0.95 9.96
N LEU A 226 -20.11 -0.95 8.82
CA LEU A 226 -19.77 0.27 8.09
C LEU A 226 -20.94 0.99 7.47
N ASP A 227 -21.77 0.27 6.73
CA ASP A 227 -22.91 0.82 6.02
C ASP A 227 -24.13 0.97 6.94
N GLY A 228 -24.01 0.55 8.20
CA GLY A 228 -25.04 0.73 9.20
C GLY A 228 -25.37 2.21 9.41
N VAL A 229 -26.65 2.54 9.22
CA VAL A 229 -27.21 3.87 9.41
C VAL A 229 -27.69 4.01 10.86
N VAL A 230 -27.41 5.15 11.49
CA VAL A 230 -28.01 5.50 12.78
C VAL A 230 -29.50 5.82 12.56
N THR A 231 -30.38 4.89 12.93
CA THR A 231 -31.79 5.24 13.12
C THR A 231 -31.91 6.15 14.36
N ARG A 232 -32.83 7.14 14.29
CA ARG A 232 -32.92 8.30 15.19
C ARG A 232 -32.90 8.00 16.71
N ASP A 233 -33.16 6.77 17.13
CA ASP A 233 -33.48 6.44 18.53
C ASP A 233 -32.41 5.65 19.29
N GLY A 234 -31.29 5.24 18.67
CA GLY A 234 -30.36 4.27 19.31
C GLY A 234 -28.95 4.75 19.68
N PHE A 235 -28.31 5.57 18.84
CA PHE A 235 -26.91 5.99 19.03
C PHE A 235 -26.77 7.30 19.83
N TRP A 236 -27.79 8.17 19.70
CA TRP A 236 -27.85 9.49 20.33
C TRP A 236 -28.87 9.55 21.46
N ASP A 237 -29.01 8.46 22.21
CA ASP A 237 -29.97 8.36 23.33
C ASP A 237 -29.89 9.64 24.19
N GLU A 238 -30.98 10.42 24.18
CA GLU A 238 -31.04 11.80 24.69
C GLU A 238 -30.90 11.86 26.23
N SER A 239 -30.91 10.70 26.88
CA SER A 239 -30.85 10.52 28.33
C SER A 239 -29.47 10.79 28.96
N GLU A 240 -28.39 10.86 28.18
CA GLU A 240 -27.04 11.21 28.69
C GLU A 240 -26.61 12.65 28.36
N THR A 241 -27.41 13.44 27.62
CA THR A 241 -27.04 14.79 27.16
C THR A 241 -27.40 15.95 28.10
N GLU A 242 -27.71 15.70 29.37
CA GLU A 242 -27.90 16.79 30.34
C GLU A 242 -26.60 17.41 30.87
N LYS A 243 -25.42 16.82 30.59
CA LYS A 243 -24.13 17.34 31.09
C LYS A 243 -23.12 17.78 30.04
N ASP A 244 -23.32 17.46 28.78
CA ASP A 244 -22.41 17.86 27.70
C ASP A 244 -23.10 18.75 26.68
N ILE A 245 -22.48 19.91 26.46
CA ILE A 245 -22.69 20.96 25.45
C ILE A 245 -23.67 20.55 24.32
N PRO A 246 -24.70 21.37 23.98
CA PRO A 246 -25.64 21.07 22.91
C PRO A 246 -24.88 20.80 21.60
N MET A 247 -24.89 19.54 21.18
CA MET A 247 -24.06 19.09 20.08
C MET A 247 -24.77 19.30 18.74
N ASN A 248 -24.21 20.16 17.88
CA ASN A 248 -24.70 20.41 16.53
C ASN A 248 -24.79 19.09 15.73
N LYS A 249 -25.74 19.00 14.80
CA LYS A 249 -25.95 17.82 13.93
C LYS A 249 -24.67 17.42 13.16
N SER A 250 -23.81 18.39 12.84
CA SER A 250 -22.51 18.15 12.19
C SER A 250 -21.52 17.39 13.08
N LEU A 251 -21.39 17.80 14.34
CA LEU A 251 -20.53 17.13 15.32
C LEU A 251 -21.01 15.71 15.64
N LYS A 252 -22.32 15.45 15.51
CA LYS A 252 -22.87 14.10 15.65
C LYS A 252 -22.33 13.16 14.56
N MET A 253 -22.42 13.55 13.29
CA MET A 253 -21.95 12.71 12.18
C MET A 253 -20.43 12.47 12.25
N ILE A 254 -19.64 13.50 12.52
CA ILE A 254 -18.17 13.37 12.65
C ILE A 254 -17.81 12.34 13.72
N ARG A 255 -18.39 12.46 14.93
CA ARG A 255 -18.15 11.48 16.01
C ARG A 255 -18.60 10.06 15.65
N PHE A 256 -19.62 9.93 14.80
CA PHE A 256 -20.06 8.62 14.32
C PHE A 256 -19.06 8.01 13.34
N LEU A 257 -18.54 8.81 12.40
CA LEU A 257 -17.47 8.39 11.48
C LEU A 257 -16.18 8.04 12.24
N ASP A 258 -15.79 8.85 13.24
CA ASP A 258 -14.66 8.55 14.12
C ASP A 258 -14.86 7.24 14.89
N GLY A 259 -16.09 6.99 15.38
CA GLY A 259 -16.44 5.72 16.02
C GLY A 259 -16.28 4.52 15.07
N LYS A 260 -16.68 4.66 13.80
CA LYS A 260 -16.46 3.64 12.77
C LYS A 260 -14.98 3.39 12.50
N LEU A 261 -14.16 4.45 12.50
CA LEU A 261 -12.71 4.33 12.36
C LEU A 261 -12.08 3.60 13.55
N GLN A 262 -12.49 3.92 14.78
CA GLN A 262 -12.08 3.20 15.99
C GLN A 262 -12.47 1.71 15.92
N PHE A 263 -13.68 1.41 15.44
CA PHE A 263 -14.10 0.03 15.19
C PHE A 263 -13.17 -0.70 14.22
N PHE A 264 -12.75 -0.08 13.11
CA PHE A 264 -11.81 -0.71 12.18
C PHE A 264 -10.45 -0.98 12.80
N ASN A 265 -9.91 -0.01 13.53
CA ASN A 265 -8.64 -0.19 14.23
C ASN A 265 -8.71 -1.36 15.21
N MET A 266 -9.83 -1.48 15.94
CA MET A 266 -10.09 -2.61 16.82
C MET A 266 -10.29 -3.92 16.07
N LEU A 267 -10.95 -3.91 14.91
CA LEU A 267 -11.15 -5.09 14.07
C LEU A 267 -9.81 -5.58 13.50
N ILE A 268 -8.96 -4.69 12.99
CA ILE A 268 -7.61 -5.05 12.51
C ILE A 268 -6.76 -5.59 13.66
N CYS A 269 -6.82 -4.94 14.83
CA CYS A 269 -6.14 -5.41 16.03
C CYS A 269 -6.60 -6.81 16.44
N TYR A 270 -7.90 -7.07 16.41
CA TYR A 270 -8.49 -8.39 16.66
C TYR A 270 -8.03 -9.42 15.62
N LEU A 271 -8.08 -9.10 14.32
CA LEU A 271 -7.69 -10.02 13.26
C LEU A 271 -6.20 -10.40 13.34
N LYS A 272 -5.34 -9.47 13.75
CA LYS A 272 -3.92 -9.72 14.02
C LYS A 272 -3.72 -10.57 15.27
N TYR A 273 -4.41 -10.22 16.37
CA TYR A 273 -4.36 -10.99 17.62
C TYR A 273 -4.71 -12.47 17.39
N VAL A 274 -5.71 -12.69 16.54
CA VAL A 274 -6.26 -14.01 16.26
C VAL A 274 -5.49 -14.78 15.16
N GLY A 275 -4.59 -14.12 14.42
CA GLY A 275 -3.87 -14.77 13.31
C GLY A 275 -4.73 -15.03 12.05
N LEU A 276 -5.87 -14.35 11.91
CA LEU A 276 -6.67 -14.37 10.67
C LEU A 276 -6.22 -13.33 9.65
N TYR A 277 -5.45 -12.34 10.08
CA TYR A 277 -4.94 -11.28 9.21
C TYR A 277 -4.09 -11.82 8.05
N ASP A 278 -3.15 -12.72 8.33
CA ASP A 278 -2.28 -13.31 7.30
C ASP A 278 -3.07 -14.19 6.32
N LYS A 279 -4.10 -14.89 6.81
CA LYS A 279 -5.02 -15.66 5.96
C LYS A 279 -5.78 -14.74 5.00
N MET A 280 -6.23 -13.57 5.46
CA MET A 280 -6.88 -12.56 4.62
C MET A 280 -5.93 -11.90 3.60
N ALA A 281 -4.63 -11.84 3.89
CA ALA A 281 -3.64 -11.26 2.99
C ALA A 281 -3.37 -12.15 1.76
N THR A 282 -3.58 -13.47 1.88
CA THR A 282 -3.34 -14.42 0.78
C THR A 282 -4.56 -14.62 -0.13
N ILE A 283 -5.78 -14.55 0.43
CA ILE A 283 -7.01 -14.82 -0.31
C ILE A 283 -7.39 -13.59 -1.15
N LYS A 284 -7.39 -13.76 -2.48
CA LYS A 284 -7.88 -12.76 -3.43
C LYS A 284 -9.34 -13.01 -3.78
N ARG A 285 -10.17 -11.98 -3.68
CA ARG A 285 -11.59 -11.98 -4.06
C ARG A 285 -11.97 -10.66 -4.73
N SER A 286 -13.10 -10.68 -5.42
CA SER A 286 -13.75 -9.48 -5.93
C SER A 286 -14.90 -9.10 -5.02
N TYR A 287 -14.68 -8.13 -4.13
CA TYR A 287 -15.71 -7.51 -3.26
C TYR A 287 -16.24 -6.20 -3.85
N ASP A 288 -16.01 -5.99 -5.14
CA ASP A 288 -16.07 -4.68 -5.75
C ASP A 288 -17.50 -4.20 -6.03
N TRP A 289 -17.75 -2.92 -5.78
CA TRP A 289 -18.96 -2.25 -6.25
C TRP A 289 -18.94 -2.11 -7.79
N SER A 290 -17.76 -2.18 -8.41
CA SER A 290 -17.55 -2.01 -9.84
C SER A 290 -18.37 -2.99 -10.69
N SER A 291 -18.81 -4.14 -10.15
CA SER A 291 -19.75 -5.05 -10.85
C SER A 291 -21.12 -4.40 -11.16
N LYS A 292 -21.45 -3.29 -10.50
CA LYS A 292 -22.66 -2.47 -10.73
C LYS A 292 -22.37 -1.22 -11.58
N SER A 293 -21.12 -0.97 -11.95
CA SER A 293 -20.75 0.15 -12.83
C SER A 293 -21.13 -0.17 -14.27
N VAL A 294 -21.63 0.84 -14.98
CA VAL A 294 -22.09 0.72 -16.39
C VAL A 294 -20.91 0.46 -17.34
N ALA A 295 -19.68 0.72 -16.91
CA ALA A 295 -18.46 0.61 -17.71
C ALA A 295 -17.47 -0.45 -17.20
N ALA A 296 -17.93 -1.41 -16.38
CA ALA A 296 -17.06 -2.30 -15.61
C ALA A 296 -16.15 -3.17 -16.51
N PRO A 297 -14.81 -3.08 -16.39
CA PRO A 297 -13.93 -4.14 -16.84
C PRO A 297 -14.10 -5.40 -15.95
N ALA A 298 -13.45 -6.50 -16.32
CA ALA A 298 -13.47 -7.75 -15.56
C ALA A 298 -13.21 -7.52 -14.04
N PRO A 299 -13.85 -8.29 -13.14
CA PRO A 299 -13.73 -8.10 -11.70
C PRO A 299 -12.26 -8.18 -11.27
N VAL A 300 -11.77 -7.10 -10.64
CA VAL A 300 -10.39 -7.02 -10.17
C VAL A 300 -10.26 -7.82 -8.88
N MET A 301 -9.51 -8.91 -8.93
CA MET A 301 -9.25 -9.76 -7.77
C MET A 301 -8.22 -9.10 -6.87
N ARG A 302 -8.63 -8.74 -5.65
CA ARG A 302 -7.78 -8.08 -4.65
C ARG A 302 -7.81 -8.84 -3.34
N THR A 303 -6.79 -8.66 -2.51
CA THR A 303 -6.71 -9.35 -1.21
C THR A 303 -7.78 -8.80 -0.28
N ALA A 304 -8.34 -9.62 0.61
CA ALA A 304 -9.35 -9.14 1.57
C ALA A 304 -8.78 -8.02 2.48
N VAL A 305 -7.50 -8.10 2.85
CA VAL A 305 -6.78 -7.02 3.57
C VAL A 305 -6.78 -5.71 2.78
N SER A 306 -6.52 -5.74 1.47
CA SER A 306 -6.54 -4.51 0.66
C SER A 306 -7.93 -3.85 0.61
N TYR A 307 -9.00 -4.64 0.69
CA TYR A 307 -10.36 -4.11 0.77
C TYR A 307 -10.66 -3.51 2.14
N VAL A 308 -10.19 -4.12 3.23
CA VAL A 308 -10.30 -3.52 4.57
C VAL A 308 -9.60 -2.14 4.60
N ILE A 309 -8.44 -2.03 3.97
CA ILE A 309 -7.69 -0.77 3.89
C ILE A 309 -8.39 0.24 2.99
N GLU A 310 -8.98 -0.19 1.87
CA GLU A 310 -9.85 0.67 1.05
C GLU A 310 -11.01 1.24 1.86
N LEU A 311 -11.66 0.43 2.67
CA LEU A 311 -12.78 0.87 3.51
C LEU A 311 -12.35 1.88 4.57
N GLU A 312 -11.18 1.69 5.17
CA GLU A 312 -10.56 2.64 6.10
C GLU A 312 -10.21 3.96 5.40
N GLU A 313 -9.58 3.91 4.23
CA GLU A 313 -9.28 5.10 3.41
C GLU A 313 -10.56 5.87 3.06
N LYS A 314 -11.63 5.16 2.65
CA LYS A 314 -12.93 5.77 2.35
C LYS A 314 -13.56 6.45 3.57
N LEU A 315 -13.47 5.86 4.75
CA LEU A 315 -13.94 6.49 5.99
C LEU A 315 -13.21 7.81 6.27
N ILE A 316 -11.89 7.81 6.12
CA ILE A 316 -11.07 9.00 6.35
C ILE A 316 -11.43 10.09 5.34
N ILE A 317 -11.58 9.72 4.07
CA ILE A 317 -12.06 10.63 3.03
C ILE A 317 -13.43 11.22 3.42
N LEU A 318 -14.38 10.39 3.83
CA LEU A 318 -15.71 10.84 4.21
C LEU A 318 -15.68 11.79 5.42
N ASN A 319 -14.80 11.57 6.38
CA ASN A 319 -14.65 12.46 7.53
C ASN A 319 -14.16 13.85 7.11
N VAL A 320 -13.07 13.89 6.31
CA VAL A 320 -12.50 15.15 5.78
C VAL A 320 -13.50 15.87 4.85
N LEU A 321 -14.19 15.12 3.99
CA LEU A 321 -15.20 15.69 3.11
C LEU A 321 -16.38 16.25 3.89
N TYR A 322 -16.84 15.56 4.94
CA TYR A 322 -17.96 16.02 5.75
C TYR A 322 -17.64 17.36 6.43
N GLU A 323 -16.47 17.45 7.05
CA GLU A 323 -15.98 18.67 7.69
C GLU A 323 -15.92 19.82 6.67
N TRP A 324 -15.25 19.58 5.54
CA TRP A 324 -15.09 20.60 4.50
C TRP A 324 -16.41 21.04 3.86
N VAL A 325 -17.30 20.12 3.48
CA VAL A 325 -18.59 20.48 2.85
C VAL A 325 -19.49 21.23 3.83
N SER A 326 -19.43 20.88 5.12
CA SER A 326 -20.17 21.59 6.18
C SER A 326 -19.73 23.05 6.34
N GLU A 327 -18.46 23.35 6.09
CA GLU A 327 -17.90 24.71 6.19
C GLU A 327 -18.00 25.50 4.88
N ALA A 328 -17.68 24.86 3.75
CA ALA A 328 -17.53 25.52 2.45
C ALA A 328 -18.85 25.69 1.68
N ASN A 329 -19.91 24.96 2.04
CA ASN A 329 -21.23 24.98 1.40
C ASN A 329 -21.17 24.87 -0.13
N VAL A 330 -20.94 23.65 -0.63
CA VAL A 330 -20.65 23.38 -2.05
C VAL A 330 -21.90 22.86 -2.78
N PRO A 331 -22.61 23.68 -3.59
CA PRO A 331 -23.89 23.29 -4.18
C PRO A 331 -23.76 22.18 -5.22
N PHE A 332 -22.62 22.09 -5.91
CA PHE A 332 -22.34 20.99 -6.82
C PHE A 332 -22.31 19.64 -6.08
N PHE A 333 -21.75 19.58 -4.87
CA PHE A 333 -21.72 18.37 -4.04
C PHE A 333 -23.14 17.89 -3.71
N ASP A 334 -24.04 18.80 -3.29
CA ASP A 334 -25.45 18.50 -3.01
C ASP A 334 -26.16 17.87 -4.21
N THR A 335 -25.88 18.40 -5.40
CA THR A 335 -26.47 17.92 -6.65
C THR A 335 -26.02 16.50 -6.94
N VAL A 336 -24.71 16.24 -6.84
CA VAL A 336 -24.12 14.91 -7.07
C VAL A 336 -24.67 13.88 -6.07
N VAL A 337 -24.72 14.21 -4.78
CA VAL A 337 -25.27 13.32 -3.74
C VAL A 337 -26.74 13.00 -4.03
N ARG A 338 -27.55 14.00 -4.37
CA ARG A 338 -28.98 13.79 -4.69
C ARG A 338 -29.15 12.87 -5.90
N THR A 339 -28.39 13.09 -6.97
CA THR A 339 -28.44 12.24 -8.16
C THR A 339 -27.97 10.82 -7.89
N LEU A 340 -26.89 10.65 -7.10
CA LEU A 340 -26.38 9.33 -6.71
C LEU A 340 -27.42 8.53 -5.92
N LEU A 341 -28.06 9.16 -4.94
CA LEU A 341 -29.06 8.51 -4.08
C LEU A 341 -30.32 8.12 -4.87
N HIS A 342 -30.78 8.99 -5.77
CA HIS A 342 -31.94 8.72 -6.62
C HIS A 342 -31.67 7.64 -7.68
N LYS A 343 -30.48 7.60 -8.26
CA LYS A 343 -30.14 6.61 -9.32
C LYS A 343 -30.04 5.17 -8.78
N ASN A 344 -29.79 5.03 -7.48
CA ASN A 344 -29.53 3.73 -6.83
C ASN A 344 -30.63 3.31 -5.84
N ASP A 345 -31.78 4.00 -5.85
CA ASP A 345 -32.93 3.77 -4.96
C ASP A 345 -32.53 3.65 -3.47
N LEU A 346 -31.51 4.41 -3.05
CA LEU A 346 -30.97 4.33 -1.69
C LEU A 346 -31.84 5.09 -0.67
N LEU A 347 -32.62 6.07 -1.14
CA LEU A 347 -33.58 6.82 -0.30
C LEU A 347 -34.79 5.97 0.10
N ASP A 348 -35.23 5.07 -0.78
CA ASP A 348 -36.40 4.21 -0.52
C ASP A 348 -36.15 3.22 0.62
N LYS A 349 -34.89 2.87 0.87
CA LYS A 349 -34.47 2.00 1.98
C LYS A 349 -34.56 2.69 3.34
N HIS A 350 -34.55 4.02 3.37
CA HIS A 350 -34.44 4.83 4.58
C HIS A 350 -35.37 6.07 4.53
N PRO A 351 -36.69 5.88 4.53
CA PRO A 351 -37.63 6.99 4.46
C PRO A 351 -37.48 7.92 5.68
N GLY A 352 -37.31 9.23 5.42
CA GLY A 352 -37.26 10.27 6.47
C GLY A 352 -35.87 10.64 7.00
N LEU A 353 -34.81 10.04 6.48
CA LEU A 353 -33.42 10.45 6.76
C LEU A 353 -32.94 11.52 5.77
N HIS A 354 -32.01 12.38 6.21
CA HIS A 354 -31.45 13.39 5.33
C HIS A 354 -30.47 12.77 4.33
N ASN A 355 -30.32 13.38 3.15
CA ASN A 355 -29.43 12.87 2.09
C ASN A 355 -28.00 12.67 2.59
N TYR A 356 -27.51 13.60 3.43
CA TYR A 356 -26.19 13.51 4.05
C TYR A 356 -26.09 12.31 5.01
N ASP A 357 -27.11 12.06 5.83
CA ASP A 357 -27.10 10.95 6.77
C ASP A 357 -26.98 9.60 6.05
N VAL A 358 -27.69 9.45 4.92
CA VAL A 358 -27.66 8.23 4.11
C VAL A 358 -26.34 8.11 3.34
N PHE A 359 -25.82 9.21 2.79
CA PHE A 359 -24.57 9.20 2.02
C PHE A 359 -23.35 8.91 2.89
N PHE A 360 -23.15 9.67 3.98
CA PHE A 360 -22.00 9.50 4.87
C PHE A 360 -22.07 8.20 5.69
N SER A 361 -23.26 7.59 5.82
CA SER A 361 -23.37 6.27 6.44
C SER A 361 -22.98 5.13 5.51
N ASN A 362 -23.18 5.24 4.18
CA ASN A 362 -22.91 4.18 3.22
C ASN A 362 -21.48 4.30 2.63
N VAL A 363 -20.51 3.79 3.36
CA VAL A 363 -19.08 3.92 3.03
C VAL A 363 -18.69 3.03 1.87
N SER A 364 -19.24 1.82 1.77
CA SER A 364 -18.83 0.84 0.75
C SER A 364 -19.05 1.35 -0.68
N THR A 365 -20.14 2.11 -0.89
CA THR A 365 -20.58 2.65 -2.18
C THR A 365 -19.87 3.94 -2.58
N PHE A 366 -18.95 4.46 -1.76
CA PHE A 366 -18.22 5.70 -2.06
C PHE A 366 -17.53 5.69 -3.43
N GLY A 367 -17.10 4.54 -3.94
CA GLY A 367 -16.53 4.48 -5.29
C GLY A 367 -17.49 4.92 -6.40
N MET A 368 -18.81 4.71 -6.22
CA MET A 368 -19.85 5.18 -7.14
C MET A 368 -19.97 6.71 -7.15
N PHE A 369 -19.63 7.37 -6.04
CA PHE A 369 -19.64 8.82 -5.94
C PHE A 369 -18.63 9.45 -6.90
N LEU A 370 -17.43 8.87 -7.03
CA LEU A 370 -16.41 9.33 -7.98
C LEU A 370 -16.84 9.20 -9.44
N GLU A 371 -17.57 8.13 -9.79
CA GLU A 371 -18.17 8.00 -11.12
C GLU A 371 -19.27 9.05 -11.34
N MET A 372 -20.10 9.29 -10.33
CA MET A 372 -21.18 10.28 -10.40
C MET A 372 -20.68 11.72 -10.48
N LEU A 373 -19.58 12.07 -9.81
CA LEU A 373 -18.96 13.42 -9.90
C LEU A 373 -18.73 13.82 -11.35
N VAL A 374 -18.10 12.93 -12.11
CA VAL A 374 -17.71 13.17 -13.50
C VAL A 374 -18.92 13.16 -14.43
N LEU A 375 -19.91 12.29 -14.17
CA LEU A 375 -21.16 12.26 -14.94
C LEU A 375 -21.97 13.54 -14.74
N CYS A 376 -22.06 14.04 -13.51
CA CYS A 376 -22.72 15.31 -13.19
C CYS A 376 -21.95 16.49 -13.77
N GLU A 377 -20.62 16.50 -13.67
CA GLU A 377 -19.77 17.52 -14.31
C GLU A 377 -20.04 17.58 -15.83
N ALA A 378 -19.96 16.44 -16.52
CA ALA A 378 -20.23 16.37 -17.96
C ALA A 378 -21.68 16.74 -18.33
N ALA A 379 -22.63 16.61 -17.41
CA ALA A 379 -24.02 17.01 -17.62
C ALA A 379 -24.20 18.52 -17.42
N GLU A 380 -23.59 19.12 -16.40
CA GLU A 380 -23.64 20.57 -16.16
C GLU A 380 -22.89 21.34 -17.26
N LEU A 381 -21.72 20.86 -17.69
CA LEU A 381 -20.95 21.45 -18.80
C LEU A 381 -21.73 21.47 -20.12
N ARG A 382 -22.70 20.57 -20.32
CA ARG A 382 -23.57 20.55 -21.51
C ARG A 382 -24.76 21.50 -21.44
N LYS A 383 -25.10 22.03 -20.27
CA LYS A 383 -26.31 22.86 -20.09
C LYS A 383 -26.11 24.31 -20.49
N SER A 384 -24.87 24.79 -20.44
CA SER A 384 -24.50 26.17 -20.71
C SER A 384 -23.18 26.18 -21.44
N ASP A 385 -22.98 27.12 -22.37
CA ASP A 385 -21.69 27.36 -23.02
C ASP A 385 -20.92 28.53 -22.35
N ASP A 386 -21.36 28.98 -21.17
CA ASP A 386 -20.68 30.04 -20.42
C ASP A 386 -19.41 29.53 -19.74
N VAL A 387 -18.27 30.13 -20.10
CA VAL A 387 -16.94 29.86 -19.56
C VAL A 387 -16.91 30.02 -18.04
N THR A 388 -17.63 31.01 -17.50
CA THR A 388 -17.67 31.26 -16.04
C THR A 388 -18.41 30.14 -15.32
N HIS A 389 -19.49 29.64 -15.92
CA HIS A 389 -20.22 28.48 -15.41
C HIS A 389 -19.36 27.22 -15.49
N HIS A 390 -18.70 26.97 -16.61
CA HIS A 390 -17.78 25.83 -16.78
C HIS A 390 -16.65 25.85 -15.76
N PHE A 391 -16.01 27.02 -15.58
CA PHE A 391 -14.98 27.21 -14.57
C PHE A 391 -15.51 26.88 -13.17
N ARG A 392 -16.68 27.42 -12.77
CA ARG A 392 -17.24 27.18 -11.44
C ARG A 392 -17.49 25.69 -11.19
N VAL A 393 -18.10 24.99 -12.15
CA VAL A 393 -18.39 23.55 -12.02
C VAL A 393 -17.09 22.74 -11.90
N ILE A 394 -16.13 22.99 -12.77
CA ILE A 394 -14.83 22.30 -12.77
C ILE A 394 -14.05 22.62 -11.48
N PHE A 395 -14.11 23.86 -11.01
CA PHE A 395 -13.44 24.30 -9.78
C PHE A 395 -14.06 23.68 -8.53
N GLU A 396 -15.39 23.65 -8.41
CA GLU A 396 -16.08 22.98 -7.29
C GLU A 396 -15.82 21.47 -7.28
N ASN A 397 -15.89 20.82 -8.44
CA ASN A 397 -15.54 19.41 -8.59
C ASN A 397 -14.07 19.15 -8.25
N GLY A 398 -13.18 20.00 -8.74
CA GLY A 398 -11.75 19.94 -8.45
C GLY A 398 -11.44 20.11 -6.97
N GLY A 399 -12.15 21.00 -6.27
CA GLY A 399 -12.05 21.14 -4.82
C GLY A 399 -12.40 19.85 -4.07
N ILE A 400 -13.48 19.17 -4.49
CA ILE A 400 -13.87 17.85 -3.94
C ILE A 400 -12.77 16.82 -4.22
N VAL A 401 -12.30 16.73 -5.46
CA VAL A 401 -11.24 15.80 -5.86
C VAL A 401 -9.98 16.06 -5.04
N GLN A 402 -9.53 17.30 -4.90
CA GLN A 402 -8.34 17.67 -4.14
C GLN A 402 -8.44 17.20 -2.70
N LYS A 403 -9.58 17.40 -2.02
CA LYS A 403 -9.79 16.92 -0.65
C LYS A 403 -9.70 15.40 -0.52
N ILE A 404 -10.19 14.67 -1.52
CA ILE A 404 -10.05 13.21 -1.58
C ILE A 404 -8.58 12.82 -1.71
N LEU A 405 -7.84 13.48 -2.61
CA LEU A 405 -6.41 13.20 -2.84
C LEU A 405 -5.56 13.50 -1.59
N ASP A 406 -5.80 14.64 -0.96
CA ASP A 406 -5.08 15.09 0.24
C ASP A 406 -5.34 14.11 1.40
N ALA A 407 -6.59 13.70 1.61
CA ALA A 407 -6.97 12.77 2.67
C ALA A 407 -6.28 11.40 2.51
N VAL A 408 -6.30 10.84 1.30
CA VAL A 408 -5.66 9.54 1.00
C VAL A 408 -4.14 9.64 1.15
N THR A 409 -3.53 10.70 0.63
CA THR A 409 -2.08 10.88 0.66
C THR A 409 -1.59 11.08 2.10
N THR A 410 -2.28 11.91 2.88
CA THR A 410 -1.97 12.15 4.29
C THR A 410 -2.09 10.87 5.11
N TYR A 411 -3.15 10.09 4.91
CA TYR A 411 -3.29 8.80 5.58
C TYR A 411 -2.14 7.86 5.24
N ARG A 412 -1.80 7.70 3.95
CA ARG A 412 -0.73 6.80 3.51
C ARG A 412 0.67 7.21 3.97
N CYS A 413 0.89 8.49 4.23
CA CYS A 413 2.12 9.01 4.84
C CYS A 413 2.17 8.81 6.36
N SER A 414 1.06 8.46 7.01
CA SER A 414 1.04 8.21 8.45
C SER A 414 1.86 6.97 8.81
N PRO A 415 2.55 6.97 9.96
CA PRO A 415 3.32 5.81 10.42
C PRO A 415 2.43 4.59 10.74
N ASP A 416 1.13 4.83 10.94
CA ASP A 416 0.17 3.81 11.30
C ASP A 416 -0.50 3.13 10.11
N ALA A 417 -0.37 3.70 8.90
CA ALA A 417 -0.96 3.17 7.70
C ALA A 417 -0.34 1.82 7.29
N ILE A 418 -1.22 0.90 6.90
CA ILE A 418 -0.81 -0.41 6.38
C ILE A 418 -0.41 -0.22 4.92
N ARG A 419 0.83 -0.58 4.58
CA ARG A 419 1.36 -0.45 3.22
C ARG A 419 0.77 -1.52 2.31
N VAL A 420 0.12 -1.07 1.23
CA VAL A 420 -0.43 -1.92 0.17
C VAL A 420 0.32 -1.62 -1.13
N GLU A 421 0.70 -2.70 -1.83
CA GLU A 421 1.26 -2.63 -3.19
C GLU A 421 0.30 -1.91 -4.14
N ILE A 422 0.85 -1.19 -5.11
CA ILE A 422 0.07 -0.32 -6.02
C ILE A 422 -1.04 -1.10 -6.74
N GLU A 423 -0.76 -2.33 -7.17
CA GLU A 423 -1.71 -3.20 -7.88
C GLU A 423 -2.94 -3.59 -7.03
N ASN A 424 -2.81 -3.57 -5.70
CA ASN A 424 -3.87 -3.95 -4.78
C ASN A 424 -4.64 -2.73 -4.23
N ARG A 425 -4.23 -1.50 -4.59
CA ARG A 425 -4.95 -0.29 -4.16
C ARG A 425 -6.25 -0.11 -4.94
N TRP A 426 -7.28 0.38 -4.29
CA TRP A 426 -8.54 0.70 -4.98
C TRP A 426 -8.40 1.94 -5.89
N THR A 427 -7.48 2.84 -5.55
CA THR A 427 -7.20 4.07 -6.33
C THR A 427 -6.49 3.80 -7.66
N SER A 428 -5.88 2.62 -7.82
CA SER A 428 -5.29 2.17 -9.10
C SER A 428 -6.30 1.46 -10.01
N MET A 429 -7.54 1.29 -9.56
CA MET A 429 -8.56 0.63 -10.36
C MET A 429 -8.87 1.41 -11.64
N PRO A 430 -9.07 0.73 -12.79
CA PRO A 430 -9.32 1.39 -14.06
C PRO A 430 -10.55 2.31 -14.05
N VAL A 431 -11.61 1.94 -13.32
CA VAL A 431 -12.83 2.76 -13.21
C VAL A 431 -12.53 4.09 -12.50
N ILE A 432 -11.74 4.05 -11.43
CA ILE A 432 -11.36 5.24 -10.65
C ILE A 432 -10.39 6.13 -11.45
N ILE A 433 -9.36 5.53 -12.06
CA ILE A 433 -8.41 6.24 -12.93
C ILE A 433 -9.16 6.89 -14.11
N ARG A 434 -10.15 6.20 -14.68
CA ARG A 434 -10.99 6.75 -15.76
C ARG A 434 -11.74 8.00 -15.30
N SER A 435 -12.34 8.00 -14.11
CA SER A 435 -13.01 9.18 -13.57
C SER A 435 -12.08 10.39 -13.50
N PHE A 436 -10.89 10.23 -12.92
CA PHE A 436 -9.91 11.32 -12.87
C PHE A 436 -9.45 11.76 -14.27
N ASN A 437 -9.23 10.83 -15.20
CA ASN A 437 -8.82 11.15 -16.57
C ASN A 437 -9.88 11.93 -17.37
N ILE A 438 -11.17 11.70 -17.10
CA ILE A 438 -12.26 12.47 -17.71
C ILE A 438 -12.30 13.88 -17.10
N HIS A 439 -12.19 14.01 -15.78
CA HIS A 439 -12.12 15.33 -15.14
C HIS A 439 -10.93 16.15 -15.67
N LEU A 440 -9.75 15.53 -15.77
CA LEU A 440 -8.56 16.12 -16.41
C LEU A 440 -8.80 16.51 -17.88
N ALA A 441 -9.63 15.76 -18.62
CA ALA A 441 -9.98 16.09 -19.99
C ALA A 441 -10.88 17.34 -20.05
N HIS A 442 -11.84 17.48 -19.14
CA HIS A 442 -12.68 18.67 -19.03
C HIS A 442 -11.85 19.91 -18.67
N ILE A 443 -10.89 19.80 -17.73
CA ILE A 443 -9.96 20.88 -17.41
C ILE A 443 -9.14 21.27 -18.64
N ALA A 444 -8.54 20.29 -19.33
CA ALA A 444 -7.74 20.55 -20.52
C ALA A 444 -8.55 21.23 -21.63
N GLN A 445 -9.78 20.79 -21.88
CA GLN A 445 -10.66 21.39 -22.89
C GLN A 445 -11.00 22.85 -22.56
N LEU A 446 -11.26 23.17 -21.28
CA LEU A 446 -11.51 24.55 -20.86
C LEU A 446 -10.25 25.43 -21.06
N LEU A 447 -9.08 24.91 -20.72
CA LEU A 447 -7.80 25.62 -20.89
C LEU A 447 -7.44 25.84 -22.37
N GLU A 448 -7.71 24.87 -23.25
CA GLU A 448 -7.47 24.98 -24.70
C GLU A 448 -8.40 26.01 -25.37
N THR A 449 -9.67 26.06 -24.95
CA THR A 449 -10.70 26.89 -25.60
C THR A 449 -10.62 28.36 -25.19
N ASP A 450 -10.35 28.65 -23.92
CA ASP A 450 -10.54 29.99 -23.34
C ASP A 450 -9.35 30.52 -22.51
N SER A 451 -8.12 30.09 -22.83
CA SER A 451 -6.87 30.51 -22.16
C SER A 451 -6.72 32.02 -21.91
N ARG A 452 -7.26 32.87 -22.79
CA ARG A 452 -7.17 34.34 -22.68
C ARG A 452 -8.14 34.97 -21.68
N ASN A 453 -9.29 34.32 -21.43
CA ASN A 453 -10.36 34.86 -20.59
C ASN A 453 -10.23 34.46 -19.11
N LEU A 454 -9.44 33.43 -18.82
CA LEU A 454 -9.29 32.86 -17.47
C LEU A 454 -8.36 33.69 -16.54
N GLY A 455 -7.39 34.42 -17.08
CA GLY A 455 -6.48 35.24 -16.27
C GLY A 455 -5.82 34.46 -15.13
N GLU A 456 -5.99 34.91 -13.87
CA GLU A 456 -5.47 34.24 -12.67
C GLU A 456 -6.03 32.82 -12.47
N GLN A 457 -7.27 32.57 -12.94
CA GLN A 457 -7.96 31.28 -12.82
C GLN A 457 -7.24 30.18 -13.62
N PHE A 458 -6.51 30.55 -14.68
CA PHE A 458 -5.71 29.63 -15.47
C PHE A 458 -4.65 28.93 -14.60
N SER A 459 -3.91 29.71 -13.80
CA SER A 459 -2.84 29.18 -12.95
C SER A 459 -3.37 28.18 -11.90
N ILE A 460 -4.55 28.46 -11.35
CA ILE A 460 -5.23 27.64 -10.35
C ILE A 460 -5.65 26.30 -10.96
N LEU A 461 -6.27 26.34 -12.15
CA LEU A 461 -6.69 25.12 -12.85
C LEU A 461 -5.49 24.26 -13.28
N VAL A 462 -4.41 24.87 -13.76
CA VAL A 462 -3.20 24.12 -14.11
C VAL A 462 -2.57 23.50 -12.86
N GLY A 463 -2.51 24.23 -11.74
CA GLY A 463 -2.03 23.69 -10.46
C GLY A 463 -2.89 22.51 -9.98
N HIS A 464 -4.21 22.61 -10.11
CA HIS A 464 -5.12 21.53 -9.76
C HIS A 464 -4.96 20.32 -10.69
N ALA A 465 -4.92 20.54 -12.01
CA ALA A 465 -4.68 19.48 -12.99
C ALA A 465 -3.35 18.77 -12.71
N PHE A 466 -2.31 19.51 -12.31
CA PHE A 466 -1.01 18.96 -11.95
C PHE A 466 -1.10 18.03 -10.73
N ALA A 467 -1.74 18.47 -9.64
CA ALA A 467 -1.93 17.66 -8.44
C ALA A 467 -2.71 16.36 -8.71
N VAL A 468 -3.79 16.44 -9.47
CA VAL A 468 -4.58 15.26 -9.88
C VAL A 468 -3.74 14.33 -10.76
N SER A 469 -2.91 14.89 -11.64
CA SER A 469 -2.04 14.12 -12.53
C SER A 469 -0.92 13.40 -11.77
N GLN A 470 -0.28 14.07 -10.81
CA GLN A 470 0.70 13.44 -9.90
C GLN A 470 0.07 12.24 -9.18
N PHE A 471 -1.14 12.42 -8.65
CA PHE A 471 -1.83 11.33 -7.97
C PHE A 471 -2.11 10.15 -8.90
N VAL A 472 -2.68 10.40 -10.09
CA VAL A 472 -3.02 9.35 -11.08
C VAL A 472 -1.78 8.58 -11.53
N LEU A 473 -0.70 9.28 -11.88
CA LEU A 473 0.55 8.64 -12.29
C LEU A 473 1.16 7.81 -11.14
N GLY A 474 1.04 8.29 -9.90
CA GLY A 474 1.44 7.56 -8.70
C GLY A 474 0.63 6.29 -8.42
N GLN A 475 -0.59 6.17 -8.98
CA GLN A 475 -1.40 4.95 -8.88
C GLN A 475 -1.18 3.95 -10.02
N GLN A 476 -0.42 4.31 -11.06
CA GLN A 476 -0.16 3.44 -12.21
C GLN A 476 1.12 2.63 -12.04
N SER A 477 1.17 1.44 -12.63
CA SER A 477 2.41 0.67 -12.76
C SER A 477 3.36 1.34 -13.76
N ARG A 478 4.66 1.04 -13.68
CA ARG A 478 5.68 1.63 -14.56
C ARG A 478 5.39 1.42 -16.05
N GLU A 479 4.80 0.28 -16.40
CA GLU A 479 4.43 -0.06 -17.79
C GLU A 479 3.26 0.79 -18.29
N GLN A 480 2.30 1.10 -17.42
CA GLN A 480 1.13 1.93 -17.72
C GLN A 480 1.46 3.42 -17.80
N ARG A 481 2.60 3.85 -17.23
CA ARG A 481 3.05 5.25 -17.24
C ARG A 481 3.74 5.66 -18.55
N ASN A 482 4.32 4.72 -19.29
CA ASN A 482 5.01 5.01 -20.54
C ASN A 482 4.03 5.56 -21.59
N GLU A 483 4.36 6.70 -22.20
CA GLU A 483 3.50 7.40 -23.17
C GLU A 483 2.14 7.83 -22.55
N SER A 484 2.15 8.31 -21.30
CA SER A 484 0.91 8.70 -20.61
C SER A 484 0.19 9.86 -21.32
N ILE A 485 -1.09 9.64 -21.61
CA ILE A 485 -2.01 10.64 -22.20
C ILE A 485 -2.05 11.91 -21.35
N VAL A 486 -1.86 11.79 -20.04
CA VAL A 486 -1.91 12.91 -19.10
C VAL A 486 -0.72 13.85 -19.31
N ILE A 487 0.49 13.31 -19.45
CA ILE A 487 1.70 14.12 -19.68
C ILE A 487 1.65 14.75 -21.08
N GLU A 488 1.15 14.04 -22.08
CA GLU A 488 0.97 14.59 -23.43
C GLU A 488 0.00 15.79 -23.46
N ARG A 489 -1.03 15.81 -22.59
CA ARG A 489 -1.96 16.95 -22.48
C ARG A 489 -1.26 18.20 -21.97
N PHE A 490 -0.39 18.11 -20.95
CA PHE A 490 0.37 19.28 -20.49
C PHE A 490 1.30 19.83 -21.58
N LEU A 491 1.90 18.95 -22.38
CA LEU A 491 2.71 19.37 -23.53
C LEU A 491 1.89 20.12 -24.59
N LYS A 492 0.63 19.72 -24.84
CA LYS A 492 -0.29 20.43 -25.75
C LYS A 492 -0.73 21.78 -25.21
N LEU A 493 -0.92 21.88 -23.90
CA LEU A 493 -1.29 23.13 -23.21
C LEU A 493 -0.14 24.15 -23.12
N GLY A 494 1.10 23.77 -23.48
CA GLY A 494 2.27 24.66 -23.46
C GLY A 494 3.02 24.71 -22.12
N GLU A 495 2.54 24.01 -21.10
CA GLU A 495 3.12 23.92 -19.75
C GLU A 495 4.26 22.88 -19.71
N ARG A 496 5.35 23.15 -20.43
CA ARG A 496 6.46 22.20 -20.60
C ARG A 496 7.20 21.87 -19.32
N GLU A 497 7.40 22.86 -18.44
CA GLU A 497 8.15 22.69 -17.19
C GLU A 497 7.47 21.65 -16.28
N LYS A 498 6.15 21.79 -16.09
CA LYS A 498 5.34 20.84 -15.31
C LYS A 498 5.28 19.45 -15.95
N ALA A 499 5.24 19.37 -17.29
CA ALA A 499 5.29 18.09 -17.98
C ALA A 499 6.63 17.36 -17.78
N ILE A 500 7.74 18.09 -17.75
CA ILE A 500 9.07 17.55 -17.46
C ILE A 500 9.14 17.09 -16.01
N GLU A 501 8.66 17.90 -15.06
CA GLU A 501 8.61 17.53 -13.63
C GLU A 501 7.84 16.22 -13.40
N LEU A 502 6.65 16.08 -14.00
CA LEU A 502 5.88 14.82 -13.93
C LEU A 502 6.63 13.65 -14.57
N ALA A 503 7.27 13.87 -15.71
CA ALA A 503 7.98 12.81 -16.41
C ALA A 503 9.24 12.36 -15.65
N GLU A 504 9.93 13.27 -14.96
CA GLU A 504 11.05 12.98 -14.05
C GLU A 504 10.58 12.22 -12.80
N GLU A 505 9.53 12.69 -12.15
CA GLU A 505 9.01 12.11 -10.90
C GLU A 505 8.50 10.68 -11.11
N PHE A 506 7.81 10.44 -12.23
CA PHE A 506 7.15 9.17 -12.50
C PHE A 506 7.89 8.25 -13.46
N GLU A 507 9.11 8.63 -13.86
CA GLU A 507 9.99 7.86 -14.75
C GLU A 507 9.39 7.58 -16.16
N ASP A 508 8.63 8.53 -16.74
CA ASP A 508 8.20 8.43 -18.15
C ASP A 508 9.35 8.84 -19.08
N PHE A 509 10.30 7.91 -19.21
CA PHE A 509 11.51 8.10 -19.99
C PHE A 509 11.21 8.39 -21.47
N THR A 510 10.12 7.88 -22.03
CA THR A 510 9.77 8.10 -23.44
C THR A 510 9.45 9.57 -23.71
N THR A 511 8.74 10.21 -22.78
CA THR A 511 8.37 11.62 -22.87
C THR A 511 9.57 12.52 -22.56
N LEU A 512 10.39 12.19 -21.55
CA LEU A 512 11.64 12.90 -21.25
C LEU A 512 12.60 12.90 -22.46
N ILE A 513 12.76 11.76 -23.13
CA ILE A 513 13.60 11.65 -24.32
C ILE A 513 13.05 12.50 -25.46
N ARG A 514 11.73 12.50 -25.67
CA ARG A 514 11.08 13.31 -26.73
C ARG A 514 11.33 14.80 -26.54
N GLU A 515 11.19 15.31 -25.31
CA GLU A 515 11.36 16.74 -25.04
C GLU A 515 12.84 17.16 -25.05
N THR A 516 13.74 16.35 -24.49
CA THR A 516 15.19 16.59 -24.55
C THR A 516 15.74 16.61 -25.98
N LEU A 517 15.13 15.86 -26.91
CA LEU A 517 15.52 15.89 -28.32
C LEU A 517 15.17 17.21 -29.02
N LYS A 518 14.16 17.95 -28.56
CA LYS A 518 13.75 19.25 -29.13
C LYS A 518 14.75 20.36 -28.81
N ASP A 519 15.40 20.29 -27.66
CA ASP A 519 16.44 21.25 -27.24
C ASP A 519 17.79 20.85 -27.86
N GLN A 520 18.21 21.53 -28.93
CA GLN A 520 19.45 21.17 -29.65
C GLN A 520 20.73 21.55 -28.88
N GLU A 521 20.71 22.60 -28.05
CA GLU A 521 21.91 23.16 -27.43
C GLU A 521 22.31 22.49 -26.11
N THR A 522 21.36 21.90 -25.36
CA THR A 522 21.61 21.30 -24.02
C THR A 522 21.39 19.78 -23.99
N ARG A 523 21.28 19.17 -25.16
CA ARG A 523 20.88 17.76 -25.34
C ARG A 523 21.82 16.79 -24.63
N GLN A 524 23.13 16.93 -24.84
CA GLN A 524 24.13 15.99 -24.33
C GLN A 524 24.23 16.08 -22.81
N ASP A 525 24.31 17.28 -22.25
CA ASP A 525 24.39 17.51 -20.81
C ASP A 525 23.14 16.99 -20.06
N LYS A 526 21.94 17.22 -20.61
CA LYS A 526 20.69 16.70 -20.03
C LYS A 526 20.62 15.18 -20.09
N PHE A 527 21.08 14.55 -21.17
CA PHE A 527 21.10 13.09 -21.26
C PHE A 527 22.13 12.46 -20.31
N GLU A 528 23.30 13.06 -20.13
CA GLU A 528 24.27 12.61 -19.14
C GLU A 528 23.72 12.72 -17.72
N TYR A 529 23.08 13.86 -17.40
CA TYR A 529 22.40 14.03 -16.11
C TYR A 529 21.34 12.96 -15.87
N TYR A 530 20.47 12.67 -16.85
CA TYR A 530 19.43 11.63 -16.69
C TYR A 530 20.01 10.21 -16.62
N LYS A 531 21.07 9.90 -17.37
CA LYS A 531 21.77 8.61 -17.26
C LYS A 531 22.37 8.42 -15.86
N GLN A 532 22.94 9.47 -15.29
CA GLN A 532 23.53 9.42 -13.96
C GLN A 532 22.45 9.32 -12.86
N ARG A 533 21.37 10.09 -13.00
CA ARG A 533 20.24 10.11 -12.04
C ARG A 533 19.43 8.81 -12.06
N PHE A 534 19.24 8.20 -13.23
CA PHE A 534 18.40 7.00 -13.41
C PHE A 534 19.20 5.75 -13.77
N ALA A 535 20.47 5.67 -13.34
CA ALA A 535 21.33 4.50 -13.57
C ALA A 535 20.69 3.20 -13.05
N ALA A 536 20.00 3.25 -11.91
CA ALA A 536 19.30 2.10 -11.33
C ALA A 536 18.03 1.67 -12.10
N SER A 537 17.47 2.56 -12.93
CA SER A 537 16.18 2.36 -13.61
C SER A 537 16.35 1.94 -15.08
N ASN A 538 17.54 1.52 -15.53
CA ASN A 538 17.80 1.10 -16.92
C ASN A 538 17.42 2.15 -17.98
N PHE A 539 17.63 3.44 -17.69
CA PHE A 539 17.32 4.54 -18.60
C PHE A 539 18.05 4.42 -19.94
N ALA A 540 19.32 3.99 -19.92
CA ALA A 540 20.12 3.81 -21.12
C ALA A 540 19.50 2.77 -22.09
N VAL A 541 18.99 1.65 -21.58
CA VAL A 541 18.31 0.63 -22.39
C VAL A 541 17.03 1.18 -23.01
N ILE A 542 16.27 2.01 -22.28
CA ILE A 542 15.04 2.62 -22.79
C ILE A 542 15.35 3.69 -23.84
N LEU A 543 16.41 4.48 -23.64
CA LEU A 543 16.95 5.43 -24.61
C LEU A 543 17.33 4.73 -25.92
N MET A 544 18.00 3.58 -25.83
CA MET A 544 18.41 2.81 -27.01
C MET A 544 17.22 2.20 -27.75
N LYS A 545 16.22 1.69 -27.02
CA LYS A 545 14.94 1.25 -27.62
C LYS A 545 14.22 2.40 -28.33
N TYR A 546 14.26 3.61 -27.76
CA TYR A 546 13.68 4.80 -28.38
C TYR A 546 14.41 5.19 -29.67
N TYR A 547 15.74 5.27 -29.65
CA TYR A 547 16.54 5.56 -30.85
C TYR A 547 16.32 4.54 -31.96
N LEU A 548 16.19 3.25 -31.61
CA LEU A 548 15.87 2.20 -32.56
C LEU A 548 14.46 2.38 -33.17
N LYS A 549 13.44 2.69 -32.36
CA LYS A 549 12.05 2.92 -32.80
C LYS A 549 11.95 4.11 -33.76
N HIS A 550 12.72 5.17 -33.52
CA HIS A 550 12.71 6.41 -34.31
C HIS A 550 13.74 6.47 -35.44
N ARG A 551 14.50 5.38 -35.70
CA ARG A 551 15.55 5.29 -36.73
C ARG A 551 16.72 6.28 -36.55
N MET A 552 16.98 6.71 -35.31
CA MET A 552 18.12 7.55 -34.92
C MET A 552 19.36 6.68 -34.66
N ILE A 553 19.79 5.96 -35.71
CA ILE A 553 20.94 5.04 -35.67
C ILE A 553 22.28 5.79 -35.45
N PRO A 554 22.51 6.98 -36.03
CA PRO A 554 23.75 7.74 -35.79
C PRO A 554 23.94 8.11 -34.32
N GLU A 555 22.88 8.62 -33.66
CA GLU A 555 22.93 8.96 -32.24
C GLU A 555 23.15 7.70 -31.39
N LEU A 556 22.46 6.60 -31.68
CA LEU A 556 22.62 5.31 -30.97
C LEU A 556 24.05 4.75 -31.04
N LEU A 557 24.72 4.94 -32.19
CA LEU A 557 26.10 4.47 -32.37
C LEU A 557 27.12 5.38 -31.69
N SER A 558 26.80 6.67 -31.52
CA SER A 558 27.66 7.63 -30.83
C SER A 558 27.62 7.52 -29.30
N GLU A 559 26.66 6.78 -28.74
CA GLU A 559 26.47 6.64 -27.29
C GLU A 559 27.54 5.74 -26.62
N PRO A 560 28.35 6.24 -25.68
CA PRO A 560 29.33 5.44 -24.93
C PRO A 560 28.70 4.71 -23.73
N GLY A 561 29.15 3.49 -23.43
CA GLY A 561 28.76 2.73 -22.22
C GLY A 561 28.67 1.21 -22.40
N GLU A 562 28.95 0.45 -21.35
CA GLU A 562 28.92 -1.04 -21.33
C GLU A 562 27.51 -1.59 -21.63
N GLU A 563 26.46 -0.96 -21.09
CA GLU A 563 25.06 -1.30 -21.38
C GLU A 563 24.69 -1.04 -22.84
N ALA A 564 25.32 -0.04 -23.48
CA ALA A 564 25.14 0.25 -24.90
C ALA A 564 25.78 -0.81 -25.78
N GLU A 565 26.96 -1.28 -25.38
CA GLU A 565 27.65 -2.36 -26.06
C GLU A 565 26.90 -3.68 -25.93
N GLU A 566 26.37 -4.00 -24.75
CA GLU A 566 25.55 -5.20 -24.54
C GLU A 566 24.24 -5.14 -25.37
N PHE A 567 23.55 -4.00 -25.39
CA PHE A 567 22.32 -3.83 -26.18
C PHE A 567 22.58 -3.88 -27.69
N VAL A 568 23.70 -3.31 -28.15
CA VAL A 568 24.09 -3.35 -29.57
C VAL A 568 24.56 -4.74 -29.97
N LEU A 569 25.30 -5.46 -29.13
CA LEU A 569 25.70 -6.86 -29.36
C LEU A 569 24.50 -7.80 -29.44
N ASN A 570 23.46 -7.56 -28.64
CA ASN A 570 22.21 -8.31 -28.68
C ASN A 570 21.39 -8.05 -29.96
N ASN A 571 21.66 -6.96 -30.69
CA ASN A 571 21.04 -6.63 -31.97
C ASN A 571 22.04 -6.81 -33.12
N ASP A 572 22.08 -8.01 -33.72
CA ASP A 572 23.00 -8.37 -34.82
C ASP A 572 23.10 -7.28 -35.93
N SER A 573 21.98 -6.63 -36.27
CA SER A 573 21.88 -5.61 -37.32
C SER A 573 22.60 -4.29 -37.01
N LEU A 574 22.85 -3.99 -35.74
CA LEU A 574 23.56 -2.80 -35.27
C LEU A 574 24.99 -3.13 -34.83
N ALA A 575 25.21 -4.36 -34.34
CA ALA A 575 26.50 -4.84 -33.87
C ALA A 575 27.61 -4.68 -34.92
N TRP A 576 27.37 -5.08 -36.18
CA TRP A 576 28.40 -4.97 -37.22
C TRP A 576 28.78 -3.51 -37.52
N THR A 577 27.84 -2.57 -37.44
CA THR A 577 28.10 -1.14 -37.70
C THR A 577 28.99 -0.54 -36.61
N ARG A 578 28.69 -0.83 -35.34
CA ARG A 578 29.48 -0.36 -34.19
C ARG A 578 30.87 -1.03 -34.15
N GLN A 579 30.94 -2.32 -34.47
CA GLN A 579 32.22 -3.05 -34.59
C GLN A 579 33.10 -2.50 -35.72
N THR A 580 32.50 -2.05 -36.83
CA THR A 580 33.23 -1.40 -37.94
C THR A 580 33.76 -0.02 -37.52
N GLN A 581 33.00 0.76 -36.74
CA GLN A 581 33.44 2.07 -36.22
C GLN A 581 34.57 1.94 -35.18
N ASN A 582 34.54 0.89 -34.36
CA ASN A 582 35.56 0.63 -33.33
C ASN A 582 36.84 -0.04 -33.89
N GLY A 583 36.93 -0.29 -35.20
CA GLY A 583 38.09 -0.93 -35.84
C GLY A 583 38.14 -2.46 -35.73
N SER A 584 37.16 -3.08 -35.08
CA SER A 584 37.08 -4.54 -34.88
C SER A 584 36.43 -5.25 -36.08
N PHE A 585 37.13 -5.25 -37.22
CA PHE A 585 36.59 -5.76 -38.48
C PHE A 585 36.33 -7.28 -38.48
N ASP A 586 37.08 -8.07 -37.70
CA ASP A 586 36.88 -9.52 -37.58
C ASP A 586 35.54 -9.87 -36.93
N ALA A 587 35.20 -9.19 -35.83
CA ALA A 587 33.91 -9.35 -35.15
C ALA A 587 32.76 -8.88 -36.06
N ALA A 588 32.95 -7.79 -36.80
CA ALA A 588 31.97 -7.29 -37.76
C ALA A 588 31.69 -8.30 -38.89
N ALA A 589 32.73 -8.97 -39.41
CA ALA A 589 32.59 -9.99 -40.44
C ALA A 589 31.82 -11.21 -39.93
N ALA A 590 32.09 -11.68 -38.70
CA ALA A 590 31.36 -12.79 -38.08
C ALA A 590 29.87 -12.46 -37.83
N THR A 591 29.58 -11.25 -37.38
CA THR A 591 28.20 -10.77 -37.18
C THR A 591 27.45 -10.63 -38.51
N LEU A 592 28.11 -10.11 -39.55
CA LEU A 592 27.55 -10.03 -40.90
C LEU A 592 27.28 -11.42 -41.49
N GLN A 593 28.12 -12.42 -41.21
CA GLN A 593 27.85 -13.80 -41.59
C GLN A 593 26.55 -14.32 -40.95
N LYS A 594 26.35 -14.09 -39.64
CA LYS A 594 25.09 -14.45 -38.96
C LYS A 594 23.87 -13.76 -39.57
N LEU A 595 24.00 -12.48 -39.94
CA LEU A 595 22.94 -11.72 -40.62
C LEU A 595 22.62 -12.23 -42.02
N THR A 596 23.61 -12.74 -42.76
CA THR A 596 23.39 -13.28 -44.12
C THR A 596 22.54 -14.54 -44.12
N ASN A 597 22.53 -15.29 -43.01
CA ASN A 597 21.64 -16.44 -42.81
C ASN A 597 20.19 -16.02 -42.48
N LYS A 598 19.99 -14.80 -41.96
CA LYS A 598 18.66 -14.27 -41.56
C LYS A 598 18.00 -13.42 -42.66
N HIS A 599 18.76 -12.75 -43.51
CA HIS A 599 18.23 -11.87 -44.55
C HIS A 599 18.07 -12.57 -45.92
N ASN A 600 17.06 -12.15 -46.71
CA ASN A 600 16.81 -12.66 -48.06
C ASN A 600 17.00 -11.57 -49.14
N GLY A 601 17.34 -11.99 -50.37
CA GLY A 601 17.44 -11.12 -51.55
C GLY A 601 18.58 -10.09 -51.52
N ARG A 602 18.30 -8.84 -51.92
CA ARG A 602 19.30 -7.76 -52.02
C ARG A 602 20.00 -7.44 -50.70
N LYS A 603 19.30 -7.52 -49.56
CA LYS A 603 19.88 -7.28 -48.24
C LYS A 603 20.94 -8.32 -47.86
N ARG A 604 20.71 -9.59 -48.25
CA ARG A 604 21.70 -10.67 -48.10
C ARG A 604 22.93 -10.39 -48.95
N HIS A 605 22.74 -9.98 -50.20
CA HIS A 605 23.85 -9.66 -51.10
C HIS A 605 24.73 -8.52 -50.55
N ILE A 606 24.11 -7.45 -50.07
CA ILE A 606 24.83 -6.31 -49.46
C ILE A 606 25.59 -6.77 -48.21
N ALA A 607 24.96 -7.56 -47.33
CA ALA A 607 25.62 -8.08 -46.13
C ALA A 607 26.81 -9.01 -46.46
N LEU A 608 26.72 -9.83 -47.52
CA LEU A 608 27.82 -10.68 -47.98
C LEU A 608 29.00 -9.85 -48.52
N VAL A 609 28.71 -8.80 -49.30
CA VAL A 609 29.76 -7.92 -49.86
C VAL A 609 30.44 -7.13 -48.75
N LEU A 610 29.67 -6.56 -47.82
CA LEU A 610 30.20 -5.85 -46.66
C LEU A 610 30.99 -6.79 -45.72
N GLY A 611 30.49 -8.03 -45.52
CA GLY A 611 31.19 -9.04 -44.71
C GLY A 611 32.54 -9.41 -45.30
N LYS A 612 32.62 -9.55 -46.64
CA LYS A 612 33.89 -9.78 -47.35
C LYS A 612 34.84 -8.59 -47.23
N LEU A 613 34.34 -7.36 -47.34
CA LEU A 613 35.16 -6.16 -47.19
C LEU A 613 35.74 -6.05 -45.78
N ASN A 614 34.92 -6.26 -44.75
CA ASN A 614 35.39 -6.24 -43.36
C ASN A 614 36.41 -7.36 -43.09
N ALA A 615 36.20 -8.57 -43.60
CA ALA A 615 37.17 -9.67 -43.46
C ALA A 615 38.51 -9.40 -44.18
N LEU A 616 38.52 -8.55 -45.21
CA LEU A 616 39.74 -8.13 -45.91
C LEU A 616 40.45 -6.97 -45.20
N CYS A 617 39.71 -6.12 -44.50
CA CYS A 617 40.24 -4.97 -43.77
C CYS A 617 40.72 -5.33 -42.34
N ALA A 618 40.53 -6.57 -41.91
CA ALA A 618 40.97 -7.04 -40.60
C ALA A 618 42.50 -7.16 -40.50
N GLU A 619 43.06 -6.90 -39.31
CA GLU A 619 44.50 -7.03 -39.04
C GLU A 619 45.00 -8.48 -39.18
N HIS A 620 44.11 -9.46 -39.01
CA HIS A 620 44.37 -10.89 -39.23
C HIS A 620 43.35 -11.50 -40.20
N PRO A 621 43.59 -11.43 -41.53
CA PRO A 621 42.64 -11.90 -42.52
C PRO A 621 42.44 -13.42 -42.41
N ASN A 622 41.25 -13.83 -41.95
CA ASN A 622 40.84 -15.22 -41.94
C ASN A 622 40.45 -15.67 -43.36
N HIS A 623 41.40 -16.33 -44.05
CA HIS A 623 41.23 -16.79 -45.43
C HIS A 623 40.02 -17.72 -45.63
N ASP A 624 39.64 -18.52 -44.62
CA ASP A 624 38.50 -19.43 -44.71
C ASP A 624 37.15 -18.68 -44.72
N LEU A 625 37.05 -17.59 -43.96
CA LEU A 625 35.87 -16.74 -43.95
C LEU A 625 35.73 -15.96 -45.27
N ILE A 626 36.85 -15.45 -45.81
CA ILE A 626 36.88 -14.74 -47.09
C ILE A 626 36.43 -15.66 -48.24
N GLN A 627 36.87 -16.92 -48.22
CA GLN A 627 36.51 -17.90 -49.24
C GLN A 627 35.03 -18.28 -49.16
N LYS A 628 34.50 -18.52 -47.95
CA LYS A 628 33.06 -18.73 -47.72
C LYS A 628 32.21 -17.58 -48.24
N PHE A 629 32.56 -16.33 -47.92
CA PHE A 629 31.85 -15.17 -48.46
C PHE A 629 31.94 -15.10 -49.99
N SER A 630 33.08 -15.44 -50.57
CA SER A 630 33.25 -15.41 -52.02
C SER A 630 32.39 -16.45 -52.74
N ASP A 631 32.20 -17.63 -52.15
CA ASP A 631 31.36 -18.68 -52.71
C ASP A 631 29.87 -18.35 -52.53
N ASP A 632 29.49 -17.80 -51.38
CA ASP A 632 28.12 -17.32 -51.12
C ASP A 632 27.72 -16.14 -52.02
N ILE A 633 28.65 -15.25 -52.38
CA ILE A 633 28.41 -14.16 -53.35
C ILE A 633 28.15 -14.72 -54.75
N LYS A 634 28.92 -15.74 -55.18
CA LYS A 634 28.70 -16.41 -56.47
C LYS A 634 27.32 -17.07 -56.50
N ALA A 635 26.94 -17.78 -55.44
CA ALA A 635 25.62 -18.40 -55.30
C ALA A 635 24.50 -17.35 -55.32
N SER A 636 24.66 -16.22 -54.62
CA SER A 636 23.69 -15.13 -54.63
C SER A 636 23.52 -14.47 -56.00
N ARG A 637 24.59 -14.32 -56.79
CA ARG A 637 24.52 -13.75 -58.16
C ARG A 637 23.83 -14.70 -59.12
N LEU A 638 24.08 -16.01 -59.02
CA LEU A 638 23.39 -17.03 -59.81
C LEU A 638 21.89 -17.06 -59.49
N ASN A 639 21.51 -16.91 -58.22
CA ASN A 639 20.11 -16.84 -57.80
C ASN A 639 19.41 -15.56 -58.30
N GLN A 640 20.08 -14.39 -58.27
CA GLN A 640 19.53 -13.15 -58.84
C GLN A 640 19.34 -13.25 -60.35
N ALA A 641 20.30 -13.83 -61.08
CA ALA A 641 20.18 -14.06 -62.52
C ALA A 641 19.02 -15.01 -62.85
N ALA A 642 18.79 -16.04 -62.04
CA ALA A 642 17.68 -16.97 -62.19
C ALA A 642 16.31 -16.34 -61.85
N GLU A 643 16.24 -15.43 -60.87
CA GLU A 643 15.03 -14.65 -60.57
C GLU A 643 14.71 -13.65 -61.68
N ASP A 644 15.69 -12.92 -62.20
CA ASP A 644 15.52 -11.97 -63.31
C ASP A 644 15.05 -12.68 -64.59
N ASP A 645 15.56 -13.88 -64.88
CA ASP A 645 15.10 -14.71 -66.01
C ASP A 645 13.67 -15.25 -65.82
N ARG A 646 13.28 -15.59 -64.58
CA ARG A 646 11.88 -15.97 -64.26
C ARG A 646 10.93 -14.77 -64.38
N GLN A 647 11.38 -13.58 -64.00
CA GLN A 647 10.59 -12.35 -64.07
C GLN A 647 10.42 -11.87 -65.51
N LYS A 648 11.46 -11.97 -66.35
CA LYS A 648 11.36 -11.74 -67.80
C LYS A 648 10.40 -12.71 -68.47
N LYS A 649 10.41 -14.00 -68.10
CA LYS A 649 9.46 -15.01 -68.60
C LYS A 649 8.00 -14.78 -68.15
N ARG A 650 7.78 -14.11 -67.02
CA ARG A 650 6.44 -13.74 -66.51
C ARG A 650 5.85 -12.48 -67.13
N VAL A 651 6.68 -11.60 -67.69
CA VAL A 651 6.25 -10.37 -68.39
C VAL A 651 6.05 -10.63 -69.89
N SER A 652 6.58 -11.74 -70.41
CA SER A 652 6.38 -12.22 -71.78
C SER A 652 5.21 -13.21 -71.95
N LEU A 653 4.40 -13.39 -70.90
CA LEU A 653 3.11 -14.09 -70.86
C LEU A 653 2.06 -13.04 -70.52
#